data_AF-A0A950Y4M7-F1
#
_entry.id   AF-A0A950Y4M7-F1
#
_cell.length_a   1.000
_cell.length_b   1.000
_cell.length_c   1.000
_cell.angle_alpha   90.00
_cell.angle_beta   90.00
_cell.angle_gamma   90.00
#
_symmetry.space_group_name_H-M   'P 1'
#
loop_
_entity.id
_entity.type
_entity.pdbx_description
1 polymer ?
#
loop_
_entity_poly.entity_id
_entity_poly.type
_entity_poly.pdbx_seq_one_letter_code
_entity_poly.pdbx_strand_id
1 'polypeptide(L)'
;GKTWNFIGLRDVGQIATIRVHPENPDVVYVAALGNPFVPNKDRGVFRSMDGGKTWKNVLHLTDELGAADLELQPGNPNVVFACMWHGQRKPWTIISGSRDGGIYKSTDAGDHWTKLAGGLPNELFGRSNVAISATMPNRIYALIEAKPGSGLYRSEDAGATWTLINGSPSLITRPFYYTTLGVDPNHPDVVWVGDEGWFKSVDGGKTFHSSPVPHGDNHDVWINPKNSEYMIQANDGGANVSLDGGRTWSTQANQPTAEIYQVAVDNQYPYLVYGAQQDNTTVIAPSLPLPDGQEFRIGPGCETGPIIPDRDDPEIVYGGCKGQFSRQDMRTNDEEQYWVGAESLYGNGGSDLMYRFQRVSPMEVSAHDAHTVYYGSQYLHRSHDGGVTWERISPDLTAHPPGTQEASGEPITRDATGEEIYSTLYSIRESPLQKGLIWTGSNDGLVYVTRDDGKTWKNVTPKDLQPGGRVQNIEPSPHRPGTAYVAMYRYLLGDFSPYIFRTDDYGETWTCLTDGKNGIAKDEPTRVVREDPDRAGLLYAGTEFGMYVSFDNGGRWQSFQLNLPVTPVTDIKVSHKDLVLSTQGRSFWILDNLTPLHQLNEKAAAGPAFLFAPREAVRGVWRNGIPGLPRNMPSPQYPVPGAMIDYYLAEAPAGEITLEILDRGGKVVRRFSSAAADHAGRESEQPAGEEEEGGFRFRGGPTRLDKTGGMHRFTWDLRYDGPWLNKNR
;
A
#
# COMPACT_ATOMS: atom_id res chain seq x y z
N GLY A 1 -5.99 12.44 -16.98
CA GLY A 1 -6.17 11.57 -18.16
C GLY A 1 -7.33 10.62 -17.94
N LYS A 2 -8.40 10.71 -18.74
CA LYS A 2 -9.55 9.78 -18.66
C LYS A 2 -9.21 8.37 -19.16
N THR A 3 -8.18 8.25 -19.99
CA THR A 3 -7.70 7.01 -20.58
C THR A 3 -6.18 6.99 -20.57
N TRP A 4 -5.62 5.83 -20.31
CA TRP A 4 -4.18 5.57 -20.37
C TRP A 4 -3.93 4.40 -21.31
N ASN A 5 -2.85 4.47 -22.09
CA ASN A 5 -2.39 3.38 -22.93
C ASN A 5 -1.00 2.97 -22.47
N PHE A 6 -0.77 1.66 -22.37
CA PHE A 6 0.55 1.13 -22.08
C PHE A 6 1.46 1.33 -23.29
N ILE A 7 2.63 1.95 -23.08
CA ILE A 7 3.60 2.30 -24.14
C ILE A 7 4.96 1.60 -23.96
N GLY A 8 4.98 0.38 -23.41
CA GLY A 8 6.18 -0.46 -23.34
C GLY A 8 6.94 -0.41 -22.02
N LEU A 9 8.12 -1.05 -22.01
CA LEU A 9 9.00 -1.23 -20.84
C LEU A 9 8.38 -2.02 -19.67
N ARG A 10 7.51 -3.01 -19.96
CA ARG A 10 6.78 -3.80 -18.95
C ARG A 10 7.73 -4.41 -17.91
N ASP A 11 8.83 -4.97 -18.38
CA ASP A 11 9.73 -5.82 -17.58
C ASP A 11 10.97 -5.06 -17.08
N VAL A 12 11.02 -3.72 -17.24
CA VAL A 12 12.20 -2.92 -16.90
C VAL A 12 12.39 -2.76 -15.38
N GLY A 13 11.36 -3.05 -14.58
CA GLY A 13 11.41 -2.88 -13.13
C GLY A 13 11.31 -1.41 -12.73
N GLN A 14 12.21 -0.96 -11.84
CA GLN A 14 12.16 0.39 -11.28
C GLN A 14 12.65 1.44 -12.29
N ILE A 15 11.80 2.44 -12.51
CA ILE A 15 12.11 3.63 -13.31
C ILE A 15 12.41 4.77 -12.35
N ALA A 16 13.62 5.30 -12.41
CA ALA A 16 14.04 6.41 -11.55
C ALA A 16 13.58 7.76 -12.12
N THR A 17 13.67 7.93 -13.43
CA THR A 17 13.47 9.24 -14.07
C THR A 17 12.92 9.09 -15.48
N ILE A 18 12.01 9.99 -15.86
CA ILE A 18 11.54 10.15 -17.23
C ILE A 18 11.83 11.58 -17.67
N ARG A 19 12.39 11.75 -18.87
CA ARG A 19 12.57 13.06 -19.52
C ARG A 19 11.97 13.03 -20.91
N VAL A 20 11.13 14.02 -21.20
CA VAL A 20 10.54 14.23 -22.52
C VAL A 20 11.25 15.42 -23.16
N HIS A 21 11.62 15.31 -24.43
CA HIS A 21 12.27 16.39 -25.14
C HIS A 21 11.36 17.64 -25.17
N PRO A 22 11.87 18.84 -24.85
CA PRO A 22 11.04 20.02 -24.56
C PRO A 22 10.22 20.50 -25.77
N GLU A 23 10.67 20.20 -26.99
CA GLU A 23 10.04 20.63 -28.23
C GLU A 23 9.49 19.46 -29.08
N ASN A 24 9.67 18.22 -28.64
CA ASN A 24 9.25 17.04 -29.40
C ASN A 24 8.79 15.90 -28.47
N PRO A 25 7.48 15.72 -28.26
CA PRO A 25 6.96 14.71 -27.33
C PRO A 25 7.21 13.26 -27.79
N ASP A 26 7.61 13.04 -29.04
CA ASP A 26 7.96 11.70 -29.54
C ASP A 26 9.34 11.23 -29.03
N VAL A 27 10.20 12.16 -28.59
CA VAL A 27 11.52 11.84 -28.05
C VAL A 27 11.46 11.78 -26.53
N VAL A 28 11.61 10.57 -25.99
CA VAL A 28 11.48 10.29 -24.56
C VAL A 28 12.68 9.46 -24.09
N TYR A 29 13.22 9.82 -22.93
CA TYR A 29 14.27 9.09 -22.24
C TYR A 29 13.76 8.55 -20.90
N VAL A 30 14.17 7.33 -20.56
CA VAL A 30 13.83 6.65 -19.32
C VAL A 30 15.13 6.17 -18.67
N ALA A 31 15.40 6.66 -17.46
CA ALA A 31 16.43 6.12 -16.57
C ALA A 31 15.85 4.93 -15.82
N ALA A 32 16.28 3.72 -16.18
CA ALA A 32 15.84 2.49 -15.56
C ALA A 32 16.92 1.95 -14.62
N LEU A 33 16.57 1.85 -13.33
CA LEU A 33 17.38 1.12 -12.37
C LEU A 33 17.39 -0.37 -12.70
N GLY A 34 16.25 -0.92 -13.14
CA GLY A 34 16.09 -2.36 -13.34
C GLY A 34 15.29 -3.03 -12.25
N ASN A 35 15.40 -4.36 -12.21
CA ASN A 35 14.92 -5.15 -11.07
C ASN A 35 15.87 -4.94 -9.87
N PRO A 36 15.45 -4.33 -8.75
CA PRO A 36 16.38 -4.03 -7.66
C PRO A 36 16.86 -5.27 -6.91
N PHE A 37 16.28 -6.45 -7.09
CA PHE A 37 16.59 -7.65 -6.29
C PHE A 37 17.60 -8.58 -6.96
N VAL A 38 17.62 -8.60 -8.30
CA VAL A 38 18.47 -9.47 -9.12
C VAL A 38 19.07 -8.73 -10.31
N PRO A 39 20.28 -9.11 -10.77
CA PRO A 39 20.84 -8.60 -12.01
C PRO A 39 19.92 -8.90 -13.21
N ASN A 40 19.79 -7.96 -14.14
CA ASN A 40 19.01 -8.12 -15.35
C ASN A 40 19.48 -7.18 -16.47
N LYS A 41 19.24 -7.57 -17.72
CA LYS A 41 19.61 -6.81 -18.92
C LYS A 41 18.81 -5.52 -19.12
N ASP A 42 17.62 -5.44 -18.53
CA ASP A 42 16.69 -4.32 -18.72
C ASP A 42 17.03 -3.19 -17.73
N ARG A 43 18.23 -2.63 -17.90
CA ARG A 43 18.83 -1.57 -17.07
C ARG A 43 19.50 -0.51 -17.93
N GLY A 44 19.60 0.69 -17.37
CA GLY A 44 20.31 1.81 -17.97
C GLY A 44 19.37 2.83 -18.59
N VAL A 45 19.76 3.44 -19.72
CA VAL A 45 18.96 4.50 -20.36
C VAL A 45 18.24 3.96 -21.59
N PHE A 46 16.92 4.04 -21.59
CA PHE A 46 16.09 3.76 -22.74
C PHE A 46 15.67 5.05 -23.44
N ARG A 47 15.68 5.06 -24.77
CA ARG A 47 15.21 6.17 -25.60
C ARG A 47 14.14 5.69 -26.57
N SER A 48 13.07 6.46 -26.69
CA SER A 48 12.10 6.39 -27.78
C SER A 48 12.21 7.62 -28.67
N MET A 49 11.91 7.46 -29.96
CA MET A 49 11.85 8.53 -30.96
C MET A 49 10.47 8.64 -31.62
N ASP A 50 9.49 7.86 -31.15
CA ASP A 50 8.17 7.69 -31.76
C ASP A 50 7.02 7.70 -30.73
N GLY A 51 7.25 8.36 -29.59
CA GLY A 51 6.25 8.53 -28.53
C GLY A 51 6.02 7.27 -27.70
N GLY A 52 7.03 6.42 -27.58
CA GLY A 52 7.00 5.18 -26.80
C GLY A 52 6.49 3.95 -27.56
N LYS A 53 6.34 4.00 -28.89
CA LYS A 53 5.97 2.80 -29.65
C LYS A 53 7.13 1.82 -29.73
N THR A 54 8.35 2.33 -29.86
CA THR A 54 9.58 1.57 -29.81
C THR A 54 10.59 2.19 -28.84
N TRP A 55 11.42 1.34 -28.23
CA TRP A 55 12.44 1.72 -27.26
C TRP A 55 13.77 1.10 -27.63
N LYS A 56 14.84 1.90 -27.55
CA LYS A 56 16.24 1.46 -27.70
C LYS A 56 16.95 1.66 -26.36
N ASN A 57 17.62 0.64 -25.85
CA ASN A 57 18.57 0.81 -24.75
C ASN A 57 19.83 1.49 -25.31
N VAL A 58 20.03 2.76 -24.95
CA VAL A 58 21.10 3.63 -25.48
C VAL A 58 22.29 3.76 -24.54
N LEU A 59 22.16 3.34 -23.29
CA LEU A 59 23.28 3.22 -22.34
C LEU A 59 23.06 2.03 -21.43
N HIS A 60 23.79 0.94 -21.68
CA HIS A 60 23.85 -0.23 -20.81
C HIS A 60 25.32 -0.57 -20.59
N LEU A 61 25.69 -0.80 -19.33
CA LEU A 61 27.08 -1.09 -18.94
C LEU A 61 27.24 -2.53 -18.49
N THR A 62 26.37 -2.96 -17.55
CA THR A 62 26.31 -4.32 -17.02
C THR A 62 24.88 -4.64 -16.56
N ASP A 63 24.61 -5.90 -16.24
CA ASP A 63 23.32 -6.34 -15.67
C ASP A 63 23.11 -5.92 -14.20
N GLU A 64 24.10 -5.30 -13.56
CA GLU A 64 24.08 -4.83 -12.16
C GLU A 64 23.98 -3.31 -12.05
N LEU A 65 24.32 -2.56 -13.10
CA LEU A 65 24.25 -1.11 -13.13
C LEU A 65 23.01 -0.62 -13.86
N GLY A 66 22.18 0.14 -13.15
CA GLY A 66 21.04 0.88 -13.70
C GLY A 66 21.28 2.39 -13.72
N ALA A 67 20.37 3.13 -14.33
CA ALA A 67 20.37 4.59 -14.31
C ALA A 67 19.53 5.09 -13.12
N ALA A 68 20.14 5.87 -12.23
CA ALA A 68 19.50 6.48 -11.05
C ALA A 68 18.91 7.87 -11.32
N ASP A 69 19.39 8.55 -12.37
CA ASP A 69 18.89 9.85 -12.81
C ASP A 69 19.30 10.14 -14.26
N LEU A 70 18.58 11.06 -14.91
CA LEU A 70 18.86 11.54 -16.25
C LEU A 70 18.38 12.98 -16.44
N GLU A 71 19.25 13.82 -17.02
CA GLU A 71 18.94 15.22 -17.30
C GLU A 71 19.30 15.62 -18.74
N LEU A 72 18.43 16.42 -19.36
CA LEU A 72 18.66 17.02 -20.67
C LEU A 72 19.20 18.43 -20.47
N GLN A 73 20.27 18.81 -21.19
CA GLN A 73 20.78 20.16 -21.08
C GLN A 73 19.76 21.18 -21.64
N PRO A 74 19.30 22.17 -20.86
CA PRO A 74 18.41 23.20 -21.36
C PRO A 74 18.98 23.94 -22.56
N GLY A 75 18.15 24.17 -23.58
CA GLY A 75 18.55 24.80 -24.84
C GLY A 75 19.32 23.90 -25.81
N ASN A 76 19.79 22.72 -25.38
CA ASN A 76 20.39 21.72 -26.27
C ASN A 76 20.08 20.29 -25.78
N PRO A 77 18.88 19.77 -26.05
CA PRO A 77 18.43 18.46 -25.57
C PRO A 77 19.16 17.27 -26.22
N ASN A 78 20.07 17.50 -27.19
CA ASN A 78 21.00 16.46 -27.66
C ASN A 78 22.12 16.19 -26.65
N VAL A 79 22.35 17.10 -25.70
CA VAL A 79 23.28 16.85 -24.60
C VAL A 79 22.51 16.23 -23.44
N VAL A 80 22.89 15.00 -23.09
CA VAL A 80 22.21 14.20 -22.07
C VAL A 80 23.22 13.77 -21.02
N PHE A 81 22.85 13.87 -19.75
CA PHE A 81 23.62 13.37 -18.61
C PHE A 81 22.87 12.20 -17.98
N ALA A 82 23.57 11.15 -17.60
CA ALA A 82 23.01 9.98 -16.93
C ALA A 82 23.86 9.57 -15.73
N CYS A 83 23.21 9.31 -14.60
CA CYS A 83 23.84 8.83 -13.37
C CYS A 83 23.71 7.31 -13.29
N MET A 84 24.82 6.59 -13.43
CA MET A 84 24.84 5.13 -13.41
C MET A 84 25.21 4.61 -12.02
N TRP A 85 24.36 3.74 -11.47
CA TRP A 85 24.39 3.28 -10.09
C TRP A 85 24.27 1.75 -10.00
N HIS A 86 25.12 1.15 -9.18
CA HIS A 86 24.93 -0.22 -8.71
C HIS A 86 24.01 -0.16 -7.46
N GLY A 87 22.71 -0.19 -7.70
CA GLY A 87 21.68 -0.25 -6.66
C GLY A 87 21.02 -1.62 -6.62
N GLN A 88 21.23 -2.36 -5.54
CA GLN A 88 20.60 -3.65 -5.30
C GLN A 88 20.05 -3.74 -3.88
N ARG A 89 18.91 -4.42 -3.72
CA ARG A 89 18.28 -4.73 -2.44
C ARG A 89 18.27 -6.23 -2.19
N LYS A 90 18.54 -6.60 -0.94
CA LYS A 90 18.26 -7.92 -0.38
C LYS A 90 17.29 -7.73 0.79
N PRO A 91 16.60 -8.80 1.22
CA PRO A 91 15.76 -8.71 2.42
C PRO A 91 16.50 -8.25 3.69
N TRP A 92 17.83 -8.40 3.73
CA TRP A 92 18.68 -8.11 4.90
C TRP A 92 19.74 -7.02 4.68
N THR A 93 19.85 -6.44 3.48
CA THR A 93 20.83 -5.36 3.22
C THR A 93 20.51 -4.58 1.95
N ILE A 94 21.07 -3.39 1.86
CA ILE A 94 21.13 -2.57 0.65
C ILE A 94 22.59 -2.53 0.17
N ILE A 95 22.78 -2.78 -1.13
CA ILE A 95 24.04 -2.65 -1.83
C ILE A 95 23.96 -1.38 -2.68
N SER A 96 24.69 -0.35 -2.27
CA SER A 96 24.74 0.95 -2.93
C SER A 96 26.17 1.33 -3.30
N GLY A 97 26.48 1.17 -4.58
CA GLY A 97 27.68 1.70 -5.21
C GLY A 97 28.76 0.67 -5.55
N SER A 98 29.58 1.04 -6.52
CA SER A 98 30.68 0.21 -7.05
C SER A 98 31.74 1.09 -7.72
N ARG A 99 32.80 0.48 -8.26
CA ARG A 99 33.81 1.19 -9.07
C ARG A 99 33.34 1.54 -10.48
N ASP A 100 32.33 0.83 -10.97
CA ASP A 100 31.85 0.96 -12.34
C ASP A 100 30.82 2.09 -12.50
N GLY A 101 30.22 2.54 -11.40
CA GLY A 101 29.29 3.67 -11.34
C GLY A 101 29.90 4.99 -11.78
N GLY A 102 29.06 6.00 -12.02
CA GLY A 102 29.50 7.34 -12.37
C GLY A 102 28.51 8.13 -13.23
N ILE A 103 28.89 9.36 -13.58
CA ILE A 103 28.10 10.23 -14.44
C ILE A 103 28.61 10.09 -15.88
N TYR A 104 27.69 9.91 -16.82
CA TYR A 104 27.98 9.78 -18.25
C TYR A 104 27.34 10.93 -19.02
N LYS A 105 28.01 11.39 -20.07
CA LYS A 105 27.53 12.44 -20.96
C LYS A 105 27.46 11.96 -22.39
N SER A 106 26.36 12.26 -23.07
CA SER A 106 26.22 12.21 -24.52
C SER A 106 26.07 13.62 -25.07
N THR A 107 26.54 13.87 -26.29
CA THR A 107 26.32 15.12 -27.04
C THR A 107 25.58 14.90 -28.37
N ASP A 108 25.07 13.70 -28.58
CA ASP A 108 24.39 13.24 -29.80
C ASP A 108 23.11 12.47 -29.45
N ALA A 109 22.34 13.01 -28.50
CA ALA A 109 21.04 12.52 -28.09
C ALA A 109 21.05 11.09 -27.54
N GLY A 110 22.19 10.61 -27.03
CA GLY A 110 22.37 9.29 -26.43
C GLY A 110 22.96 8.24 -27.38
N ASP A 111 23.38 8.57 -28.59
CA ASP A 111 23.98 7.56 -29.49
C ASP A 111 25.40 7.16 -29.05
N HIS A 112 26.17 8.09 -28.48
CA HIS A 112 27.48 7.82 -27.87
C HIS A 112 27.58 8.47 -26.48
N TRP A 113 28.29 7.79 -25.57
CA TRP A 113 28.44 8.22 -24.17
C TRP A 113 29.90 8.24 -23.72
N THR A 114 30.24 9.21 -22.89
CA THR A 114 31.56 9.34 -22.26
C THR A 114 31.39 9.40 -20.74
N LYS A 115 32.12 8.55 -19.99
CA LYS A 115 32.19 8.63 -18.53
C LYS A 115 32.92 9.91 -18.14
N LEU A 116 32.30 10.74 -17.31
CA LEU A 116 32.88 11.99 -16.83
C LEU A 116 33.91 11.72 -15.73
N ALA A 117 34.91 12.60 -15.65
CA ALA A 117 35.99 12.56 -14.66
C ALA A 117 36.28 14.00 -14.19
N GLY A 118 37.56 14.40 -14.09
CA GLY A 118 37.92 15.81 -13.89
C GLY A 118 37.61 16.36 -12.49
N GLY A 119 37.65 15.51 -11.45
CA GLY A 119 37.43 15.89 -10.06
C GLY A 119 36.28 15.14 -9.37
N LEU A 120 35.47 14.40 -10.14
CA LEU A 120 34.47 13.47 -9.60
C LEU A 120 35.13 12.28 -8.87
N PRO A 121 34.45 11.68 -7.88
CA PRO A 121 34.92 10.45 -7.22
C PRO A 121 35.16 9.30 -8.22
N ASN A 122 36.24 8.55 -8.03
CA ASN A 122 36.68 7.47 -8.93
C ASN A 122 36.93 6.12 -8.22
N GLU A 123 36.66 6.03 -6.91
CA GLU A 123 36.76 4.78 -6.14
C GLU A 123 35.37 4.13 -6.04
N LEU A 124 34.65 4.24 -4.92
CA LEU A 124 33.27 3.76 -4.82
C LEU A 124 32.30 4.90 -5.14
N PHE A 125 31.44 4.68 -6.14
CA PHE A 125 30.42 5.62 -6.60
C PHE A 125 29.03 5.00 -6.42
N GLY A 126 28.16 5.67 -5.65
CA GLY A 126 26.82 5.26 -5.26
C GLY A 126 25.71 5.96 -6.04
N ARG A 127 24.54 6.16 -5.41
CA ARG A 127 23.41 6.86 -6.05
C ARG A 127 23.77 8.34 -6.25
N SER A 128 23.27 8.95 -7.32
CA SER A 128 23.46 10.38 -7.59
C SER A 128 22.34 10.98 -8.42
N ASN A 129 22.18 12.30 -8.33
CA ASN A 129 21.31 13.11 -9.21
C ASN A 129 22.11 14.26 -9.82
N VAL A 130 21.63 14.76 -10.97
CA VAL A 130 22.20 15.88 -11.71
C VAL A 130 21.13 16.94 -12.00
N ALA A 131 21.50 18.21 -11.89
CA ALA A 131 20.58 19.32 -12.16
C ALA A 131 21.28 20.48 -12.86
N ILE A 132 20.54 21.14 -13.77
CA ILE A 132 21.06 22.18 -14.66
C ILE A 132 20.05 23.33 -14.74
N SER A 133 20.52 24.57 -14.58
CA SER A 133 19.68 25.76 -14.76
C SER A 133 19.61 26.17 -16.23
N ALA A 134 18.44 26.65 -16.69
CA ALA A 134 18.27 27.07 -18.08
C ALA A 134 19.02 28.36 -18.43
N THR A 135 19.27 29.23 -17.45
CA THR A 135 19.98 30.50 -17.66
C THR A 135 21.51 30.35 -17.63
N MET A 136 22.04 29.22 -17.17
CA MET A 136 23.49 28.94 -17.14
C MET A 136 23.78 27.45 -17.41
N PRO A 137 23.52 26.94 -18.63
CA PRO A 137 23.56 25.50 -18.91
C PRO A 137 24.96 24.86 -18.88
N ASN A 138 26.04 25.65 -18.82
CA ASN A 138 27.39 25.13 -18.60
C ASN A 138 27.67 24.85 -17.12
N ARG A 139 26.86 25.40 -16.21
CA ARG A 139 26.95 25.06 -14.80
C ARG A 139 26.07 23.85 -14.50
N ILE A 140 26.69 22.83 -13.93
CA ILE A 140 26.03 21.56 -13.61
C ILE A 140 26.26 21.25 -12.15
N TYR A 141 25.21 20.84 -11.46
CA TYR A 141 25.27 20.32 -10.10
C TYR A 141 25.12 18.80 -10.12
N ALA A 142 25.82 18.12 -9.22
CA ALA A 142 25.65 16.70 -8.99
C ALA A 142 25.71 16.38 -7.49
N LEU A 143 24.69 15.74 -6.95
CA LEU A 143 24.66 15.26 -5.56
C LEU A 143 25.00 13.77 -5.57
N ILE A 144 26.08 13.39 -4.88
CA ILE A 144 26.72 12.09 -5.10
C ILE A 144 26.99 11.38 -3.77
N GLU A 145 26.51 10.14 -3.66
CA GLU A 145 27.07 9.17 -2.71
C GLU A 145 28.39 8.62 -3.25
N ALA A 146 29.46 8.72 -2.47
CA ALA A 146 30.77 8.18 -2.84
C ALA A 146 31.70 7.94 -1.65
N LYS A 147 32.64 7.01 -1.81
CA LYS A 147 33.69 6.76 -0.81
C LYS A 147 35.06 6.66 -1.47
N PRO A 148 35.97 7.62 -1.22
CA PRO A 148 35.76 8.90 -0.53
C PRO A 148 35.00 9.92 -1.39
N GLY A 149 34.55 11.02 -0.77
CA GLY A 149 34.05 12.20 -1.49
C GLY A 149 32.55 12.23 -1.76
N SER A 150 31.70 11.80 -0.82
CA SER A 150 30.27 12.08 -0.93
C SER A 150 29.99 13.59 -0.80
N GLY A 151 29.00 14.10 -1.53
CA GLY A 151 28.51 15.47 -1.39
C GLY A 151 28.00 16.10 -2.68
N LEU A 152 27.81 17.42 -2.64
CA LEU A 152 27.39 18.23 -3.77
C LEU A 152 28.63 18.73 -4.54
N TYR A 153 28.67 18.35 -5.81
CA TYR A 153 29.66 18.75 -6.79
C TYR A 153 29.10 19.79 -7.74
N ARG A 154 29.98 20.65 -8.27
CA ARG A 154 29.66 21.64 -9.29
C ARG A 154 30.71 21.70 -10.39
N SER A 155 30.26 21.78 -11.62
CA SER A 155 31.06 22.11 -12.80
C SER A 155 30.64 23.48 -13.34
N GLU A 156 31.59 24.23 -13.91
CA GLU A 156 31.32 25.52 -14.61
C GLU A 156 31.58 25.41 -16.13
N ASP A 157 32.05 24.26 -16.61
CA ASP A 157 32.55 24.01 -17.97
C ASP A 157 31.84 22.83 -18.64
N ALA A 158 30.52 22.72 -18.39
CA ALA A 158 29.64 21.71 -18.94
C ALA A 158 30.07 20.26 -18.64
N GLY A 159 30.66 20.04 -17.45
CA GLY A 159 31.02 18.73 -16.93
C GLY A 159 32.44 18.27 -17.23
N ALA A 160 33.32 19.14 -17.74
CA ALA A 160 34.71 18.78 -18.02
C ALA A 160 35.57 18.75 -16.74
N THR A 161 35.35 19.69 -15.83
CA THR A 161 35.97 19.73 -14.49
C THR A 161 34.90 19.93 -13.40
N TRP A 162 35.15 19.35 -12.23
CA TRP A 162 34.22 19.30 -11.11
C TRP A 162 34.92 19.67 -9.80
N THR A 163 34.20 20.38 -8.94
CA THR A 163 34.65 20.74 -7.59
C THR A 163 33.61 20.25 -6.57
N LEU A 164 34.05 19.58 -5.51
CA LEU A 164 33.22 19.32 -4.33
C LEU A 164 32.98 20.65 -3.62
N ILE A 165 31.76 21.20 -3.74
CA ILE A 165 31.42 22.51 -3.17
C ILE A 165 30.85 22.40 -1.76
N ASN A 166 30.23 21.26 -1.41
CA ASN A 166 29.69 21.02 -0.08
C ASN A 166 29.69 19.50 0.22
N GLY A 167 30.41 19.08 1.25
CA GLY A 167 30.50 17.69 1.71
C GLY A 167 29.73 17.41 2.99
N SER A 168 28.72 18.23 3.33
CA SER A 168 27.93 18.05 4.56
C SER A 168 27.18 16.71 4.52
N PRO A 169 27.31 15.85 5.54
CA PRO A 169 26.57 14.59 5.61
C PRO A 169 25.04 14.77 5.59
N SER A 170 24.55 15.92 6.06
CA SER A 170 23.11 16.25 6.12
C SER A 170 22.43 16.44 4.76
N LEU A 171 23.18 16.41 3.66
CA LEU A 171 22.65 16.55 2.30
C LEU A 171 22.55 15.21 1.57
N ILE A 172 23.00 14.13 2.21
CA ILE A 172 23.25 12.81 1.62
C ILE A 172 23.01 11.71 2.67
N THR A 173 22.05 11.93 3.56
CA THR A 173 21.61 10.90 4.50
C THR A 173 20.86 9.85 3.69
N ARG A 174 21.05 8.56 4.03
CA ARG A 174 20.38 7.41 3.38
C ARG A 174 20.30 7.53 1.84
N PRO A 175 21.43 7.65 1.12
CA PRO A 175 21.44 8.08 -0.27
C PRO A 175 20.78 7.14 -1.26
N PHE A 176 20.68 5.85 -0.96
CA PHE A 176 19.89 4.91 -1.77
C PHE A 176 18.41 5.32 -1.82
N TYR A 177 17.93 6.05 -0.80
CA TYR A 177 16.58 6.55 -0.64
C TYR A 177 16.49 8.03 -1.07
N TYR A 178 17.41 8.89 -0.60
CA TYR A 178 17.44 10.33 -0.91
C TYR A 178 18.69 10.77 -1.68
N THR A 179 18.53 11.27 -2.91
CA THR A 179 19.58 12.03 -3.63
C THR A 179 18.97 13.21 -4.39
N THR A 180 17.80 13.68 -3.97
CA THR A 180 16.99 14.66 -4.68
C THR A 180 17.75 15.97 -4.86
N LEU A 181 17.87 16.44 -6.11
CA LEU A 181 18.57 17.67 -6.45
C LEU A 181 17.75 18.48 -7.47
N GLY A 182 17.42 19.72 -7.12
CA GLY A 182 16.76 20.67 -8.02
C GLY A 182 17.54 21.97 -8.14
N VAL A 183 17.55 22.58 -9.31
CA VAL A 183 18.14 23.92 -9.53
C VAL A 183 17.07 24.82 -10.14
N ASP A 184 16.96 26.05 -9.65
CA ASP A 184 16.01 27.01 -10.21
C ASP A 184 16.36 27.28 -11.69
N PRO A 185 15.41 27.08 -12.63
CA PRO A 185 15.65 27.26 -14.06
C PRO A 185 15.99 28.70 -14.44
N ASN A 186 15.64 29.69 -13.62
CA ASN A 186 15.92 31.11 -13.84
C ASN A 186 17.09 31.64 -13.01
N HIS A 187 17.44 30.98 -11.90
CA HIS A 187 18.47 31.43 -10.96
C HIS A 187 19.50 30.32 -10.66
N PRO A 188 20.65 30.28 -11.34
CA PRO A 188 21.59 29.15 -11.28
C PRO A 188 22.35 29.03 -9.95
N ASP A 189 22.18 29.99 -9.04
CA ASP A 189 22.71 29.95 -7.67
C ASP A 189 21.68 29.42 -6.65
N VAL A 190 20.41 29.25 -7.05
CA VAL A 190 19.36 28.72 -6.18
C VAL A 190 19.24 27.22 -6.39
N VAL A 191 19.63 26.46 -5.37
CA VAL A 191 19.71 24.99 -5.40
C VAL A 191 18.89 24.42 -4.26
N TRP A 192 18.15 23.35 -4.54
CA TRP A 192 17.35 22.62 -3.58
C TRP A 192 17.87 21.19 -3.44
N VAL A 193 17.93 20.70 -2.21
CA VAL A 193 18.30 19.32 -1.90
C VAL A 193 17.21 18.73 -1.01
N GLY A 194 16.72 17.56 -1.41
CA GLY A 194 15.79 16.76 -0.61
C GLY A 194 16.48 15.58 0.06
N ASP A 195 16.20 15.43 1.34
CA ASP A 195 16.62 14.36 2.24
C ASP A 195 15.44 14.10 3.22
N GLU A 196 15.68 13.54 4.41
CA GLU A 196 14.73 13.59 5.54
C GLU A 196 14.18 15.01 5.75
N GLY A 197 15.03 16.03 5.52
CA GLY A 197 14.67 17.44 5.47
C GLY A 197 14.64 18.02 4.05
N TRP A 198 14.13 19.26 3.95
CA TRP A 198 14.11 20.04 2.71
C TRP A 198 15.07 21.22 2.82
N PHE A 199 16.06 21.31 1.93
CA PHE A 199 17.16 22.28 2.04
C PHE A 199 17.24 23.21 0.83
N LYS A 200 17.49 24.50 1.11
CA LYS A 200 17.67 25.56 0.11
C LYS A 200 19.04 26.20 0.23
N SER A 201 19.70 26.40 -0.90
CA SER A 201 20.85 27.25 -1.09
C SER A 201 20.51 28.40 -2.03
N VAL A 202 21.13 29.57 -1.80
CA VAL A 202 21.03 30.76 -2.68
C VAL A 202 22.41 31.30 -3.08
N ASP A 203 23.48 30.56 -2.77
CA ASP A 203 24.88 30.93 -3.03
C ASP A 203 25.61 29.91 -3.92
N GLY A 204 24.81 29.18 -4.71
CA GLY A 204 25.27 28.17 -5.64
C GLY A 204 25.76 26.90 -4.95
N GLY A 205 25.11 26.50 -3.86
CA GLY A 205 25.31 25.24 -3.15
C GLY A 205 26.39 25.25 -2.08
N LYS A 206 26.93 26.42 -1.71
CA LYS A 206 27.99 26.50 -0.69
C LYS A 206 27.40 26.38 0.71
N THR A 207 26.30 27.07 0.97
CA THR A 207 25.55 26.98 2.23
C THR A 207 24.10 26.56 1.97
N PHE A 208 23.53 25.82 2.94
CA PHE A 208 22.16 25.34 2.89
C PHE A 208 21.43 25.67 4.19
N HIS A 209 20.14 25.98 4.07
CA HIS A 209 19.23 26.19 5.17
C HIS A 209 18.01 25.29 5.02
N SER A 210 17.49 24.79 6.14
CA SER A 210 16.21 24.08 6.14
C SER A 210 15.10 25.02 5.70
N SER A 211 14.21 24.53 4.84
CA SER A 211 13.03 25.21 4.34
C SER A 211 11.80 24.38 4.72
N PRO A 212 10.87 24.90 5.52
CA PRO A 212 9.71 24.12 5.96
C PRO A 212 8.85 23.62 4.78
N VAL A 213 8.37 22.39 4.91
CA VAL A 213 7.44 21.70 4.00
C VAL A 213 6.36 21.00 4.84
N PRO A 214 5.20 20.67 4.26
CA PRO A 214 4.10 20.04 5.01
C PRO A 214 4.42 18.66 5.60
N HIS A 215 5.42 17.95 5.07
CA HIS A 215 5.82 16.61 5.48
C HIS A 215 7.32 16.37 5.20
N GLY A 216 7.97 15.50 5.98
CA GLY A 216 9.37 15.10 5.81
C GLY A 216 9.58 14.10 4.66
N ASP A 217 10.82 13.64 4.48
CA ASP A 217 11.22 12.65 3.47
C ASP A 217 10.97 13.09 2.02
N ASN A 218 11.90 13.89 1.49
CA ASN A 218 11.69 14.73 0.30
C ASN A 218 12.34 14.14 -0.96
N HIS A 219 11.52 13.78 -1.95
CA HIS A 219 11.93 12.93 -3.07
C HIS A 219 12.00 13.62 -4.43
N ASP A 220 11.31 14.74 -4.64
CA ASP A 220 11.38 15.46 -5.92
C ASP A 220 10.97 16.94 -5.81
N VAL A 221 11.39 17.74 -6.79
CA VAL A 221 10.94 19.12 -6.99
C VAL A 221 10.83 19.47 -8.47
N TRP A 222 9.72 20.09 -8.84
CA TRP A 222 9.55 20.77 -10.12
C TRP A 222 9.42 22.26 -9.90
N ILE A 223 10.18 23.06 -10.65
CA ILE A 223 10.15 24.52 -10.61
C ILE A 223 9.75 25.01 -11.99
N ASN A 224 8.73 25.88 -12.04
CA ASN A 224 8.22 26.36 -13.32
C ASN A 224 9.27 27.24 -14.04
N PRO A 225 9.69 26.88 -15.27
CA PRO A 225 10.71 27.63 -15.99
C PRO A 225 10.29 29.04 -16.37
N LYS A 226 9.00 29.35 -16.38
CA LYS A 226 8.48 30.70 -16.68
C LYS A 226 8.27 31.56 -15.44
N ASN A 227 8.24 30.96 -14.25
CA ASN A 227 8.03 31.66 -12.99
C ASN A 227 8.51 30.81 -11.81
N SER A 228 9.69 31.11 -11.28
CA SER A 228 10.30 30.33 -10.19
C SER A 228 9.51 30.33 -8.87
N GLU A 229 8.51 31.20 -8.72
CA GLU A 229 7.61 31.18 -7.56
C GLU A 229 6.67 29.96 -7.57
N TYR A 230 6.44 29.35 -8.74
CA TYR A 230 5.52 28.22 -8.89
C TYR A 230 6.30 26.91 -8.83
N MET A 231 6.07 26.16 -7.76
CA MET A 231 6.81 24.94 -7.45
C MET A 231 5.86 23.80 -7.10
N ILE A 232 6.28 22.58 -7.41
CA ILE A 232 5.70 21.34 -6.89
C ILE A 232 6.81 20.61 -6.17
N GLN A 233 6.56 20.17 -4.94
CA GLN A 233 7.49 19.38 -4.15
C GLN A 233 6.80 18.08 -3.74
N ALA A 234 7.53 16.97 -3.82
CA ALA A 234 7.02 15.64 -3.50
C ALA A 234 7.80 15.02 -2.34
N ASN A 235 7.06 14.42 -1.41
CA ASN A 235 7.58 13.76 -0.22
C ASN A 235 6.70 12.55 0.15
N ASP A 236 7.02 11.82 1.23
CA ASP A 236 6.29 10.59 1.62
C ASP A 236 4.79 10.85 1.95
N GLY A 237 4.43 12.08 2.32
CA GLY A 237 3.03 12.51 2.49
C GLY A 237 2.27 12.80 1.19
N GLY A 238 2.95 12.84 0.03
CA GLY A 238 2.40 13.14 -1.29
C GLY A 238 2.98 14.41 -1.92
N ALA A 239 2.27 15.03 -2.87
CA ALA A 239 2.72 16.25 -3.54
C ALA A 239 2.10 17.52 -2.94
N ASN A 240 2.86 18.60 -2.88
CA ASN A 240 2.37 19.92 -2.45
C ASN A 240 2.84 21.02 -3.41
N VAL A 241 2.05 22.09 -3.51
CA VAL A 241 2.24 23.17 -4.49
C VAL A 241 2.51 24.48 -3.77
N SER A 242 3.53 25.21 -4.21
CA SER A 242 3.78 26.60 -3.80
C SER A 242 3.54 27.55 -4.95
N LEU A 243 3.02 28.74 -4.61
CA LEU A 243 2.83 29.86 -5.55
C LEU A 243 3.68 31.09 -5.18
N ASP A 244 4.58 30.95 -4.21
CA ASP A 244 5.37 32.02 -3.61
C ASP A 244 6.83 31.62 -3.33
N GLY A 245 7.37 30.68 -4.12
CA GLY A 245 8.78 30.30 -4.09
C GLY A 245 9.17 29.40 -2.91
N GLY A 246 8.21 28.59 -2.44
CA GLY A 246 8.38 27.65 -1.35
C GLY A 246 8.26 28.28 0.05
N ARG A 247 7.69 29.49 0.17
CA ARG A 247 7.41 30.11 1.48
C ARG A 247 6.17 29.51 2.13
N THR A 248 5.16 29.19 1.32
CA THR A 248 3.96 28.46 1.73
C THR A 248 3.63 27.35 0.75
N TRP A 249 2.91 26.33 1.22
CA TRP A 249 2.57 25.12 0.47
C TRP A 249 1.09 24.76 0.64
N SER A 250 0.50 24.15 -0.39
CA SER A 250 -0.85 23.59 -0.33
C SER A 250 -0.93 22.41 0.65
N THR A 251 -2.15 22.09 1.10
CA THR A 251 -2.40 20.85 1.86
C THR A 251 -2.12 19.60 1.03
N GLN A 252 -1.70 18.52 1.69
CA GLN A 252 -1.57 17.16 1.15
C GLN A 252 -2.77 16.27 1.48
N ALA A 253 -3.64 16.69 2.41
CA ALA A 253 -4.83 15.94 2.83
C ALA A 253 -5.94 15.84 1.75
N ASN A 254 -5.66 16.33 0.54
CA ASN A 254 -6.54 16.27 -0.62
C ASN A 254 -6.22 15.11 -1.57
N GLN A 255 -5.24 14.26 -1.23
CA GLN A 255 -4.77 13.14 -2.05
C GLN A 255 -5.01 11.80 -1.30
N PRO A 256 -5.67 10.81 -1.93
CA PRO A 256 -5.89 9.50 -1.31
C PRO A 256 -4.64 8.62 -1.47
N THR A 257 -3.58 8.93 -0.73
CA THR A 257 -2.25 8.27 -0.81
C THR A 257 -1.96 7.33 0.34
N ALA A 258 -2.91 7.08 1.26
CA ALA A 258 -2.64 6.30 2.46
C ALA A 258 -2.16 4.88 2.13
N GLU A 259 -1.04 4.51 2.74
CA GLU A 259 -0.41 3.20 2.64
C GLU A 259 -0.60 2.41 3.94
N ILE A 260 -1.53 1.45 3.93
CA ILE A 260 -1.91 0.69 5.12
C ILE A 260 -1.26 -0.69 5.10
N TYR A 261 -0.58 -1.07 6.18
CA TYR A 261 0.16 -2.33 6.28
C TYR A 261 -0.73 -3.55 6.49
N GLN A 262 -1.72 -3.47 7.37
CA GLN A 262 -2.62 -4.57 7.76
C GLN A 262 -3.98 -4.00 8.17
N VAL A 263 -5.00 -4.86 8.25
CA VAL A 263 -6.33 -4.45 8.69
C VAL A 263 -6.89 -5.34 9.78
N ALA A 264 -7.38 -4.72 10.85
CA ALA A 264 -8.23 -5.34 11.86
C ALA A 264 -9.61 -4.68 11.90
N VAL A 265 -10.59 -5.36 12.48
CA VAL A 265 -11.98 -4.91 12.60
C VAL A 265 -12.54 -5.29 13.96
N ASP A 266 -13.44 -4.47 14.50
CA ASP A 266 -14.17 -4.78 15.73
C ASP A 266 -15.55 -5.41 15.46
N ASN A 267 -16.34 -5.60 16.52
CA ASN A 267 -17.70 -6.15 16.47
C ASN A 267 -18.81 -5.11 16.70
N GLN A 268 -18.50 -3.81 16.63
CA GLN A 268 -19.49 -2.74 16.84
C GLN A 268 -20.43 -2.58 15.63
N TYR A 269 -21.49 -1.78 15.78
CA TYR A 269 -22.30 -1.34 14.64
C TYR A 269 -22.57 0.17 14.66
N PRO A 270 -22.08 0.94 13.67
CA PRO A 270 -21.12 0.52 12.63
C PRO A 270 -19.81 -0.02 13.22
N TYR A 271 -19.20 -1.01 12.58
CA TYR A 271 -17.89 -1.52 13.00
C TYR A 271 -16.78 -0.54 12.60
N LEU A 272 -15.68 -0.56 13.34
CA LEU A 272 -14.48 0.21 13.04
C LEU A 272 -13.42 -0.65 12.35
N VAL A 273 -12.58 0.00 11.56
CA VAL A 273 -11.47 -0.57 10.81
C VAL A 273 -10.16 0.05 11.31
N TYR A 274 -9.19 -0.79 11.61
CA TYR A 274 -7.96 -0.43 12.31
C TYR A 274 -6.75 -0.79 11.44
N GLY A 275 -5.76 0.10 11.38
CA GLY A 275 -4.49 -0.20 10.72
C GLY A 275 -3.49 0.94 10.90
N ALA A 276 -2.23 0.66 10.58
CA ALA A 276 -1.17 1.66 10.60
C ALA A 276 -0.87 2.18 9.20
N GLN A 277 -0.78 3.50 9.08
CA GLN A 277 -0.44 4.20 7.85
C GLN A 277 1.04 4.57 7.87
N GLN A 278 1.77 4.11 6.85
CA GLN A 278 3.18 4.40 6.65
C GLN A 278 3.48 5.91 6.62
N ASP A 279 4.61 6.29 7.22
CA ASP A 279 5.15 7.66 7.33
C ASP A 279 4.15 8.66 7.93
N ASN A 280 3.23 8.18 8.78
CA ASN A 280 2.21 9.01 9.40
C ASN A 280 1.82 8.47 10.79
N THR A 281 0.64 7.86 10.91
CA THR A 281 0.06 7.50 12.20
C THR A 281 -0.79 6.24 12.08
N THR A 282 -1.31 5.76 13.20
CA THR A 282 -2.32 4.71 13.18
C THR A 282 -3.71 5.30 12.95
N VAL A 283 -4.57 4.55 12.27
CA VAL A 283 -5.86 5.04 11.79
C VAL A 283 -6.95 4.07 12.19
N ILE A 284 -7.98 4.59 12.85
CA ILE A 284 -9.22 3.91 13.19
C ILE A 284 -10.35 4.62 12.46
N ALA A 285 -10.95 3.98 11.46
CA ALA A 285 -11.98 4.56 10.60
C ALA A 285 -13.31 3.80 10.68
N PRO A 286 -14.48 4.47 10.67
CA PRO A 286 -15.76 3.79 10.74
C PRO A 286 -16.21 3.26 9.38
N SER A 287 -16.80 2.07 9.37
CA SER A 287 -17.36 1.43 8.16
C SER A 287 -18.55 2.18 7.56
N LEU A 288 -19.26 2.97 8.37
CA LEU A 288 -20.41 3.80 8.00
C LEU A 288 -20.26 5.19 8.65
N PRO A 289 -20.90 6.24 8.10
CA PRO A 289 -20.68 7.59 8.59
C PRO A 289 -21.22 7.75 10.02
N LEU A 290 -20.41 8.33 10.90
CA LEU A 290 -20.80 8.62 12.28
C LEU A 290 -21.67 9.90 12.36
N PRO A 291 -22.60 10.00 13.34
CA PRO A 291 -23.50 11.16 13.45
C PRO A 291 -22.81 12.51 13.69
N ASP A 292 -21.60 12.50 14.25
CA ASP A 292 -20.76 13.65 14.53
C ASP A 292 -19.86 14.07 13.35
N GLY A 293 -19.83 13.27 12.28
CA GLY A 293 -19.00 13.50 11.10
C GLY A 293 -17.52 13.17 11.30
N GLN A 294 -17.14 12.48 12.38
CA GLN A 294 -15.76 12.04 12.57
C GLN A 294 -15.37 10.99 11.51
N GLU A 295 -14.35 11.30 10.71
CA GLU A 295 -13.88 10.41 9.63
C GLU A 295 -12.87 9.36 10.12
N PHE A 296 -12.05 9.68 11.13
CA PHE A 296 -11.14 8.72 11.76
C PHE A 296 -10.69 9.18 13.16
N ARG A 297 -10.03 8.27 13.89
CA ARG A 297 -9.29 8.50 15.14
C ARG A 297 -7.86 7.97 15.00
N ILE A 298 -6.96 8.50 15.81
CA ILE A 298 -5.60 7.96 15.97
C ILE A 298 -5.62 6.96 17.13
N GLY A 299 -4.97 5.80 16.95
CA GLY A 299 -4.81 4.78 17.98
C GLY A 299 -3.38 4.69 18.52
N PRO A 300 -3.06 3.64 19.29
CA PRO A 300 -1.76 3.48 19.92
C PRO A 300 -0.70 2.95 18.96
N GLY A 301 0.56 2.86 19.43
CA GLY A 301 1.67 2.28 18.67
C GLY A 301 2.28 3.27 17.68
N CYS A 302 2.70 2.78 16.51
CA CYS A 302 3.33 3.64 15.49
C CYS A 302 2.89 3.27 14.06
N GLU A 303 3.31 4.09 13.10
CA GLU A 303 3.00 4.03 11.67
C GLU A 303 3.25 2.66 10.98
N THR A 304 4.00 1.76 11.61
CA THR A 304 4.42 0.49 11.02
C THR A 304 3.86 -0.75 11.70
N GLY A 305 3.31 -0.61 12.90
CA GLY A 305 2.90 -1.74 13.71
C GLY A 305 1.39 -1.99 13.64
N PRO A 306 0.95 -3.25 13.71
CA PRO A 306 -0.48 -3.55 13.78
C PRO A 306 -1.14 -2.86 14.97
N ILE A 307 -2.36 -2.36 14.76
CA ILE A 307 -3.28 -1.99 15.84
C ILE A 307 -4.50 -2.91 15.80
N ILE A 308 -4.83 -3.51 16.94
CA ILE A 308 -5.87 -4.52 17.05
C ILE A 308 -6.71 -4.20 18.30
N PRO A 309 -8.04 -4.04 18.17
CA PRO A 309 -8.90 -3.86 19.33
C PRO A 309 -9.00 -5.15 20.15
N ASP A 310 -9.17 -5.00 21.46
CA ASP A 310 -9.69 -6.07 22.30
C ASP A 310 -11.08 -6.47 21.80
N ARG A 311 -11.33 -7.78 21.76
CA ARG A 311 -12.53 -8.34 21.13
C ARG A 311 -13.78 -8.21 21.98
N ASP A 312 -13.61 -8.13 23.30
CA ASP A 312 -14.69 -8.00 24.28
C ASP A 312 -14.91 -6.53 24.66
N ASP A 313 -13.85 -5.70 24.62
CA ASP A 313 -13.92 -4.25 24.80
C ASP A 313 -13.17 -3.48 23.69
N PRO A 314 -13.83 -3.08 22.58
CA PRO A 314 -13.16 -2.45 21.44
C PRO A 314 -12.62 -1.04 21.70
N GLU A 315 -12.90 -0.47 22.88
CA GLU A 315 -12.28 0.77 23.32
C GLU A 315 -10.91 0.53 23.99
N ILE A 316 -10.53 -0.71 24.26
CA ILE A 316 -9.14 -1.07 24.56
C ILE A 316 -8.48 -1.48 23.25
N VAL A 317 -7.44 -0.76 22.86
CA VAL A 317 -6.70 -1.02 21.61
C VAL A 317 -5.25 -1.35 21.94
N TYR A 318 -4.74 -2.40 21.31
CA TYR A 318 -3.33 -2.79 21.37
C TYR A 318 -2.62 -2.28 20.12
N GLY A 319 -1.38 -1.80 20.27
CA GLY A 319 -0.55 -1.29 19.18
C GLY A 319 0.89 -1.78 19.26
N GLY A 320 1.45 -2.17 18.13
CA GLY A 320 2.87 -2.55 18.02
C GLY A 320 3.75 -1.40 17.51
N CYS A 321 5.04 -1.45 17.84
CA CYS A 321 6.07 -0.69 17.12
C CYS A 321 7.46 -1.33 17.31
N LYS A 322 7.93 -2.14 16.36
CA LYS A 322 9.32 -2.67 16.36
C LYS A 322 9.83 -3.18 17.74
N GLY A 323 9.07 -4.05 18.41
CA GLY A 323 9.40 -4.57 19.76
C GLY A 323 8.82 -3.77 20.94
N GLN A 324 8.36 -2.55 20.70
CA GLN A 324 7.52 -1.78 21.59
C GLN A 324 6.07 -2.24 21.46
N PHE A 325 5.32 -2.11 22.55
CA PHE A 325 3.92 -2.47 22.65
C PHE A 325 3.18 -1.38 23.42
N SER A 326 1.99 -1.02 22.95
CA SER A 326 1.13 -0.02 23.57
C SER A 326 -0.24 -0.62 23.82
N ARG A 327 -0.83 -0.31 24.96
CA ARG A 327 -2.24 -0.56 25.30
C ARG A 327 -2.89 0.78 25.59
N GLN A 328 -3.99 1.09 24.92
CA GLN A 328 -4.67 2.37 25.09
C GLN A 328 -6.15 2.17 25.40
N ASP A 329 -6.67 2.91 26.37
CA ASP A 329 -8.11 3.09 26.56
C ASP A 329 -8.56 4.32 25.75
N MET A 330 -9.33 4.07 24.69
CA MET A 330 -9.82 5.07 23.74
C MET A 330 -10.85 6.02 24.36
N ARG A 331 -11.43 5.68 25.53
CA ARG A 331 -12.38 6.53 26.24
C ARG A 331 -11.70 7.67 26.99
N THR A 332 -10.57 7.37 27.63
CA THR A 332 -9.78 8.34 28.41
C THR A 332 -8.60 8.90 27.63
N ASN A 333 -8.22 8.22 26.54
CA ASN A 333 -7.03 8.49 25.75
C ASN A 333 -5.72 8.26 26.55
N ASP A 334 -5.76 7.38 27.55
CA ASP A 334 -4.59 6.97 28.32
C ASP A 334 -3.87 5.81 27.61
N GLU A 335 -2.61 6.01 27.24
CA GLU A 335 -1.75 4.99 26.63
C GLU A 335 -0.69 4.51 27.63
N GLU A 336 -0.61 3.19 27.80
CA GLU A 336 0.42 2.49 28.58
C GLU A 336 1.40 1.82 27.62
N GLN A 337 2.69 2.15 27.74
CA GLN A 337 3.75 1.63 26.87
C GLN A 337 4.62 0.58 27.60
N TYR A 338 4.87 -0.52 26.90
CA TYR A 338 5.62 -1.69 27.33
C TYR A 338 6.63 -2.10 26.25
N TRP A 339 7.60 -2.94 26.63
CA TRP A 339 8.66 -3.42 25.73
C TRP A 339 8.88 -4.92 25.88
N VAL A 340 8.96 -5.61 24.75
CA VAL A 340 9.42 -7.01 24.69
C VAL A 340 10.91 -6.99 24.37
N GLY A 341 11.74 -6.85 25.41
CA GLY A 341 13.17 -6.58 25.26
C GLY A 341 13.43 -5.15 24.80
N ALA A 342 13.93 -4.30 25.70
CA ALA A 342 14.17 -2.89 25.44
C ALA A 342 15.56 -2.66 24.85
N GLU A 343 15.66 -2.56 23.51
CA GLU A 343 16.90 -2.29 22.79
C GLU A 343 16.67 -1.37 21.58
N SER A 344 17.70 -0.62 21.17
CA SER A 344 17.65 0.20 19.97
C SER A 344 17.97 -0.63 18.74
N LEU A 345 17.05 -0.68 17.78
CA LEU A 345 17.29 -1.31 16.46
C LEU A 345 18.17 -0.45 15.56
N TYR A 346 18.10 0.87 15.71
CA TYR A 346 18.79 1.82 14.84
C TYR A 346 20.30 1.72 14.98
N GLY A 347 20.98 1.55 13.85
CA GLY A 347 22.44 1.47 13.75
C GLY A 347 23.06 0.11 14.06
N ASN A 348 22.26 -0.88 14.50
CA ASN A 348 22.74 -2.18 14.96
C ASN A 348 22.46 -3.29 13.95
N GLY A 349 23.35 -4.28 13.89
CA GLY A 349 23.08 -5.52 13.16
C GLY A 349 22.13 -6.42 13.95
N GLY A 350 21.42 -7.31 13.26
CA GLY A 350 20.59 -8.33 13.90
C GLY A 350 21.35 -9.23 14.88
N SER A 351 22.66 -9.39 14.70
CA SER A 351 23.55 -10.15 15.60
C SER A 351 23.77 -9.50 16.96
N ASP A 352 23.59 -8.18 17.05
CA ASP A 352 23.82 -7.40 18.27
C ASP A 352 22.56 -7.28 19.13
N LEU A 353 21.41 -7.74 18.62
CA LEU A 353 20.11 -7.63 19.27
C LEU A 353 19.76 -8.88 20.07
N MET A 354 19.24 -8.69 21.29
CA MET A 354 18.62 -9.74 22.10
C MET A 354 17.41 -10.35 21.38
N TYR A 355 16.53 -9.49 20.88
CA TYR A 355 15.37 -9.88 20.09
C TYR A 355 15.34 -9.13 18.78
N ARG A 356 15.13 -9.87 17.69
CA ARG A 356 15.06 -9.32 16.34
C ARG A 356 13.61 -9.01 16.02
N PHE A 357 13.28 -7.72 16.03
CA PHE A 357 12.01 -7.20 15.53
C PHE A 357 12.23 -6.54 14.18
N GLN A 358 11.26 -6.70 13.28
CA GLN A 358 11.26 -6.07 11.97
C GLN A 358 10.29 -4.88 12.00
N ARG A 359 10.41 -3.93 11.04
CA ARG A 359 9.49 -2.78 10.88
C ARG A 359 8.01 -3.13 11.11
N VAL A 360 7.53 -4.23 10.54
CA VAL A 360 6.15 -4.72 10.60
C VAL A 360 6.09 -6.02 11.40
N SER A 361 6.47 -5.96 12.68
CA SER A 361 6.41 -7.12 13.57
C SER A 361 4.96 -7.59 13.78
N PRO A 362 4.67 -8.90 13.65
CA PRO A 362 3.31 -9.42 13.72
C PRO A 362 2.80 -9.40 15.16
N MET A 363 1.52 -9.06 15.31
CA MET A 363 0.76 -9.13 16.55
C MET A 363 -0.55 -9.86 16.28
N GLU A 364 -1.05 -10.61 17.25
CA GLU A 364 -2.36 -11.28 17.17
C GLU A 364 -3.03 -11.26 18.55
N VAL A 365 -4.33 -10.96 18.57
CA VAL A 365 -5.18 -11.13 19.77
C VAL A 365 -5.85 -12.50 19.69
N SER A 366 -5.81 -13.28 20.76
CA SER A 366 -6.32 -14.65 20.78
C SER A 366 -7.78 -14.74 20.32
N ALA A 367 -8.06 -15.80 19.57
CA ALA A 367 -9.42 -16.11 19.14
C ALA A 367 -10.32 -16.61 20.30
N HIS A 368 -9.71 -16.96 21.44
CA HIS A 368 -10.37 -17.63 22.57
C HIS A 368 -10.29 -16.85 23.89
N ASP A 369 -9.50 -15.78 23.95
CA ASP A 369 -9.30 -14.97 25.17
C ASP A 369 -8.83 -13.56 24.79
N ALA A 370 -9.71 -12.56 24.93
CA ALA A 370 -9.46 -11.21 24.41
C ALA A 370 -8.26 -10.49 25.06
N HIS A 371 -7.86 -10.89 26.27
CA HIS A 371 -6.69 -10.33 26.96
C HIS A 371 -5.38 -11.06 26.67
N THR A 372 -5.44 -12.18 25.91
CA THR A 372 -4.25 -12.88 25.46
C THR A 372 -3.74 -12.27 24.16
N VAL A 373 -2.53 -11.73 24.20
CA VAL A 373 -1.88 -11.09 23.04
C VAL A 373 -0.58 -11.81 22.71
N TYR A 374 -0.35 -12.05 21.42
CA TYR A 374 0.88 -12.62 20.88
C TYR A 374 1.68 -11.58 20.11
N TYR A 375 3.01 -11.61 20.24
CA TYR A 375 3.90 -10.69 19.52
C TYR A 375 5.18 -11.39 19.04
N GLY A 376 5.63 -11.07 17.82
CA GLY A 376 6.69 -11.81 17.14
C GLY A 376 8.03 -11.09 17.02
N SER A 377 9.08 -11.66 17.62
CA SER A 377 10.48 -11.43 17.26
C SER A 377 10.98 -12.61 16.41
N GLN A 378 12.23 -13.09 16.52
CA GLN A 378 12.58 -14.46 16.14
C GLN A 378 11.88 -15.55 16.98
N TYR A 379 11.27 -15.15 18.10
CA TYR A 379 10.47 -15.98 18.99
C TYR A 379 9.00 -15.52 19.01
N LEU A 380 8.11 -16.41 19.43
CA LEU A 380 6.75 -16.05 19.82
C LEU A 380 6.72 -15.67 21.30
N HIS A 381 6.24 -14.46 21.58
CA HIS A 381 5.98 -13.96 22.92
C HIS A 381 4.48 -13.91 23.17
N ARG A 382 4.07 -14.10 24.43
CA ARG A 382 2.67 -14.09 24.86
C ARG A 382 2.50 -13.24 26.12
N SER A 383 1.39 -12.53 26.18
CA SER A 383 0.85 -11.89 27.38
C SER A 383 -0.56 -12.43 27.65
N HIS A 384 -0.95 -12.51 28.91
CA HIS A 384 -2.31 -12.86 29.37
C HIS A 384 -3.04 -11.69 30.05
N ASP A 385 -2.39 -10.53 30.14
CA ASP A 385 -2.85 -9.36 30.89
C ASP A 385 -2.90 -8.11 30.00
N GLY A 386 -3.16 -8.28 28.70
CA GLY A 386 -3.27 -7.17 27.75
C GLY A 386 -1.93 -6.50 27.41
N GLY A 387 -0.83 -7.24 27.52
CA GLY A 387 0.53 -6.81 27.12
C GLY A 387 1.36 -6.18 28.23
N VAL A 388 0.93 -6.28 29.50
CA VAL A 388 1.68 -5.76 30.65
C VAL A 388 2.88 -6.66 30.98
N THR A 389 2.68 -7.97 31.00
CA THR A 389 3.73 -8.96 31.22
C THR A 389 3.85 -9.92 30.03
N TRP A 390 5.09 -10.30 29.70
CA TRP A 390 5.40 -11.12 28.53
C TRP A 390 6.24 -12.33 28.89
N GLU A 391 5.90 -13.47 28.30
CA GLU A 391 6.68 -14.70 28.33
C GLU A 391 7.04 -15.16 26.91
N ARG A 392 8.23 -15.75 26.76
CA ARG A 392 8.65 -16.41 25.52
C ARG A 392 8.11 -17.84 25.51
N ILE A 393 7.30 -18.19 24.51
CA ILE A 393 6.63 -19.50 24.40
C ILE A 393 7.15 -20.35 23.23
N SER A 394 8.28 -19.99 22.62
CA SER A 394 8.87 -20.77 21.52
C SER A 394 10.40 -20.81 21.54
N PRO A 395 11.02 -21.79 20.87
CA PRO A 395 12.41 -21.69 20.41
C PRO A 395 12.52 -20.67 19.26
N ASP A 396 13.72 -20.46 18.71
CA ASP A 396 13.89 -19.65 17.50
C ASP A 396 13.15 -20.35 16.34
N LEU A 397 12.19 -19.64 15.74
CA LEU A 397 11.31 -20.19 14.70
C LEU A 397 11.73 -19.74 13.29
N THR A 398 13.00 -19.34 13.12
CA THR A 398 13.54 -18.76 11.90
C THR A 398 14.66 -19.63 11.31
N ALA A 399 14.98 -19.43 10.02
CA ALA A 399 16.05 -20.17 9.33
C ALA A 399 17.45 -19.65 9.68
N HIS A 400 17.57 -18.35 9.97
CA HIS A 400 18.79 -17.70 10.44
C HIS A 400 20.04 -17.98 9.56
N PRO A 401 19.98 -17.71 8.24
CA PRO A 401 21.09 -17.99 7.33
C PRO A 401 22.35 -17.15 7.64
N PRO A 402 23.57 -17.69 7.46
CA PRO A 402 24.81 -16.96 7.71
C PRO A 402 24.92 -15.67 6.90
N GLY A 403 25.48 -14.61 7.52
CA GLY A 403 25.73 -13.33 6.86
C GLY A 403 24.49 -12.44 6.64
N THR A 404 23.34 -12.81 7.21
CA THR A 404 22.08 -12.03 7.06
C THR A 404 21.71 -11.22 8.30
N GLN A 405 22.63 -11.10 9.25
CA GLN A 405 22.42 -10.44 10.54
C GLN A 405 23.36 -9.26 10.76
N GLU A 406 24.11 -8.88 9.72
CA GLU A 406 24.99 -7.71 9.75
C GLU A 406 24.16 -6.42 9.71
N ALA A 407 24.78 -5.29 10.06
CA ALA A 407 24.16 -3.99 9.82
C ALA A 407 24.00 -3.76 8.31
N SER A 408 22.78 -3.40 7.90
CA SER A 408 22.46 -3.14 6.49
C SER A 408 23.21 -1.92 5.95
N GLY A 409 23.48 -1.94 4.64
CA GLY A 409 24.09 -0.86 3.89
C GLY A 409 25.59 -1.07 3.63
N GLU A 410 25.92 -1.37 2.38
CA GLU A 410 27.29 -1.58 1.91
C GLU A 410 27.45 -1.14 0.45
N PRO A 411 28.68 -0.92 -0.07
CA PRO A 411 29.93 -0.73 0.66
C PRO A 411 30.17 0.72 1.15
N ILE A 412 29.29 1.65 0.76
CA ILE A 412 29.47 3.08 1.02
C ILE A 412 28.78 3.50 2.33
N THR A 413 27.44 3.56 2.31
CA THR A 413 26.63 4.07 3.42
C THR A 413 25.94 2.93 4.15
N ARG A 414 26.05 2.90 5.49
CA ARG A 414 25.24 2.02 6.33
C ARG A 414 23.82 2.57 6.42
N ASP A 415 22.84 1.70 6.29
CA ASP A 415 21.42 1.99 6.47
C ASP A 415 20.78 0.89 7.32
N ALA A 416 20.85 1.06 8.64
CA ALA A 416 20.34 0.09 9.61
C ALA A 416 19.20 0.72 10.42
N THR A 417 18.02 0.79 9.82
CA THR A 417 16.82 1.46 10.40
C THR A 417 15.77 0.48 10.97
N GLY A 418 16.04 -0.83 10.88
CA GLY A 418 15.19 -1.91 11.39
C GLY A 418 14.39 -2.65 10.30
N GLU A 419 14.37 -2.15 9.07
CA GLU A 419 13.63 -2.70 7.94
C GLU A 419 14.28 -3.97 7.40
N GLU A 420 15.61 -3.99 7.39
CA GLU A 420 16.45 -5.08 6.92
C GLU A 420 16.78 -6.09 8.03
N ILE A 421 16.17 -5.98 9.22
CA ILE A 421 16.29 -7.03 10.23
C ILE A 421 15.61 -8.30 9.71
N TYR A 422 16.43 -9.31 9.44
CA TYR A 422 16.03 -10.57 8.84
C TYR A 422 16.07 -11.71 9.86
N SER A 423 15.40 -12.82 9.56
CA SER A 423 15.21 -13.93 10.49
C SER A 423 14.38 -13.51 11.72
N THR A 424 13.18 -13.03 11.44
CA THR A 424 12.12 -12.69 12.42
C THR A 424 10.81 -13.38 12.02
N LEU A 425 9.91 -13.55 12.98
CA LEU A 425 8.50 -13.84 12.67
C LEU A 425 7.87 -12.65 11.93
N TYR A 426 6.97 -12.96 11.02
CA TYR A 426 6.24 -12.02 10.17
C TYR A 426 4.73 -12.31 10.09
N SER A 427 4.29 -13.51 10.47
CA SER A 427 2.87 -13.86 10.57
C SER A 427 2.63 -14.72 11.81
N ILE A 428 1.55 -14.42 12.54
CA ILE A 428 1.07 -15.19 13.69
C ILE A 428 -0.44 -15.33 13.54
N ARG A 429 -0.97 -16.55 13.72
CA ARG A 429 -2.41 -16.79 13.84
C ARG A 429 -2.70 -17.93 14.81
N GLU A 430 -3.64 -17.69 15.72
CA GLU A 430 -4.27 -18.75 16.48
C GLU A 430 -5.49 -19.27 15.71
N SER A 431 -5.72 -20.59 15.73
CA SER A 431 -6.92 -21.16 15.10
C SER A 431 -8.18 -20.70 15.82
N PRO A 432 -9.22 -20.21 15.11
CA PRO A 432 -10.50 -19.89 15.74
C PRO A 432 -11.25 -21.13 16.25
N LEU A 433 -10.86 -22.33 15.82
CA LEU A 433 -11.53 -23.59 16.18
C LEU A 433 -10.90 -24.31 17.38
N GLN A 434 -9.63 -24.03 17.67
CA GLN A 434 -8.90 -24.75 18.72
C GLN A 434 -7.94 -23.82 19.45
N LYS A 435 -8.20 -23.58 20.75
CA LYS A 435 -7.30 -22.83 21.63
C LYS A 435 -5.93 -23.50 21.70
N GLY A 436 -4.87 -22.70 21.62
CA GLY A 436 -3.48 -23.18 21.68
C GLY A 436 -2.98 -23.88 20.42
N LEU A 437 -3.77 -23.90 19.33
CA LEU A 437 -3.30 -24.23 17.98
C LEU A 437 -2.82 -22.95 17.30
N ILE A 438 -1.50 -22.73 17.30
CA ILE A 438 -0.90 -21.49 16.82
C ILE A 438 0.03 -21.79 15.66
N TRP A 439 -0.08 -20.98 14.62
CA TRP A 439 0.77 -21.01 13.44
C TRP A 439 1.63 -19.76 13.38
N THR A 440 2.90 -19.94 13.00
CA THR A 440 3.83 -18.83 12.80
C THR A 440 4.56 -18.97 11.46
N GLY A 441 4.92 -17.82 10.91
CA GLY A 441 5.64 -17.71 9.66
C GLY A 441 6.75 -16.68 9.79
N SER A 442 7.95 -16.98 9.28
CA SER A 442 9.11 -16.09 9.34
C SER A 442 9.37 -15.33 8.04
N ASN A 443 10.09 -14.22 8.14
CA ASN A 443 10.51 -13.44 6.97
C ASN A 443 11.64 -14.09 6.16
N ASP A 444 12.16 -15.23 6.63
CA ASP A 444 13.15 -16.07 5.97
C ASP A 444 12.63 -17.46 5.55
N GLY A 445 11.32 -17.66 5.62
CA GLY A 445 10.61 -18.65 4.82
C GLY A 445 10.10 -19.88 5.58
N LEU A 446 10.24 -19.92 6.92
CA LEU A 446 9.81 -21.05 7.72
C LEU A 446 8.37 -20.91 8.20
N VAL A 447 7.64 -22.03 8.16
CA VAL A 447 6.31 -22.18 8.74
C VAL A 447 6.39 -23.16 9.90
N TYR A 448 5.89 -22.76 11.06
CA TYR A 448 5.82 -23.58 12.26
C TYR A 448 4.39 -23.68 12.79
N VAL A 449 4.10 -24.80 13.45
CA VAL A 449 2.85 -25.01 14.17
C VAL A 449 3.11 -25.58 15.56
N THR A 450 2.37 -25.08 16.55
CA THR A 450 2.19 -25.71 17.86
C THR A 450 0.73 -26.09 18.03
N ARG A 451 0.49 -27.21 18.71
CA ARG A 451 -0.86 -27.76 18.96
C ARG A 451 -1.15 -27.88 20.47
N ASP A 452 -0.22 -27.46 21.29
CA ASP A 452 -0.19 -27.65 22.74
C ASP A 452 0.21 -26.34 23.46
N ASP A 453 -0.22 -25.21 22.89
CA ASP A 453 -0.09 -23.87 23.46
C ASP A 453 1.39 -23.47 23.69
N GLY A 454 2.24 -23.76 22.70
CA GLY A 454 3.64 -23.35 22.67
C GLY A 454 4.62 -24.31 23.36
N LYS A 455 4.15 -25.43 23.94
CA LYS A 455 5.03 -26.40 24.60
C LYS A 455 5.93 -27.14 23.61
N THR A 456 5.39 -27.51 22.46
CA THR A 456 6.14 -28.13 21.36
C THR A 456 5.84 -27.45 20.03
N TRP A 457 6.86 -27.38 19.19
CA TRP A 457 6.83 -26.69 17.89
C TRP A 457 7.34 -27.60 16.80
N LYS A 458 6.62 -27.68 15.68
CA LYS A 458 7.02 -28.46 14.51
C LYS A 458 7.23 -27.54 13.31
N ASN A 459 8.39 -27.65 12.66
CA ASN A 459 8.62 -27.06 11.35
C ASN A 459 7.82 -27.85 10.31
N VAL A 460 6.91 -27.15 9.65
CA VAL A 460 5.98 -27.71 8.66
C VAL A 460 6.09 -26.98 7.32
N THR A 461 7.24 -26.36 7.05
CA THR A 461 7.49 -25.64 5.80
C THR A 461 7.30 -26.57 4.58
N PRO A 462 6.62 -26.14 3.50
CA PRO A 462 6.51 -26.93 2.27
C PRO A 462 7.87 -27.36 1.74
N LYS A 463 8.09 -28.67 1.54
CA LYS A 463 9.41 -29.24 1.22
C LYS A 463 9.96 -28.83 -0.15
N ASP A 464 9.08 -28.59 -1.11
CA ASP A 464 9.46 -28.22 -2.48
C ASP A 464 9.66 -26.71 -2.66
N LEU A 465 9.40 -25.92 -1.61
CA LEU A 465 9.64 -24.49 -1.63
C LEU A 465 11.14 -24.22 -1.44
N GLN A 466 11.72 -23.40 -2.31
CA GLN A 466 13.10 -22.96 -2.16
C GLN A 466 13.28 -22.17 -0.86
N PRO A 467 14.44 -22.28 -0.18
CA PRO A 467 14.73 -21.50 1.02
C PRO A 467 14.58 -19.99 0.82
N GLY A 468 14.29 -19.28 1.91
CA GLY A 468 14.07 -17.84 1.92
C GLY A 468 12.66 -17.42 1.46
N GLY A 469 12.45 -16.11 1.38
CA GLY A 469 11.14 -15.53 1.13
C GLY A 469 10.39 -15.30 2.44
N ARG A 470 9.38 -14.44 2.37
CA ARG A 470 8.62 -14.06 3.54
C ARG A 470 7.32 -14.84 3.59
N VAL A 471 7.05 -15.52 4.70
CA VAL A 471 5.69 -15.98 5.00
C VAL A 471 4.84 -14.74 5.29
N GLN A 472 4.29 -14.15 4.22
CA GLN A 472 3.58 -12.88 4.28
C GLN A 472 2.26 -13.04 5.03
N ASN A 473 1.63 -14.20 4.88
CA ASN A 473 0.36 -14.47 5.51
C ASN A 473 0.12 -15.96 5.81
N ILE A 474 -0.56 -16.24 6.92
CA ILE A 474 -1.13 -17.54 7.28
C ILE A 474 -2.62 -17.35 7.61
N GLU A 475 -3.44 -18.33 7.25
CA GLU A 475 -4.87 -18.40 7.57
C GLU A 475 -5.24 -19.83 8.01
N PRO A 476 -5.37 -20.10 9.32
CA PRO A 476 -6.00 -21.32 9.80
C PRO A 476 -7.48 -21.34 9.39
N SER A 477 -7.97 -22.45 8.86
CA SER A 477 -9.35 -22.55 8.40
C SER A 477 -10.36 -22.31 9.53
N PRO A 478 -11.40 -21.48 9.32
CA PRO A 478 -12.52 -21.37 10.25
C PRO A 478 -13.48 -22.56 10.18
N HIS A 479 -13.28 -23.51 9.25
CA HIS A 479 -14.19 -24.64 9.04
C HIS A 479 -13.62 -25.98 9.48
N ARG A 480 -12.29 -26.17 9.39
CA ARG A 480 -11.65 -27.48 9.56
C ARG A 480 -10.36 -27.38 10.38
N PRO A 481 -10.29 -28.01 11.56
CA PRO A 481 -9.04 -28.14 12.30
C PRO A 481 -7.95 -28.81 11.45
N GLY A 482 -6.72 -28.32 11.54
CA GLY A 482 -5.58 -28.84 10.76
C GLY A 482 -5.49 -28.31 9.33
N THR A 483 -6.53 -27.63 8.82
CA THR A 483 -6.42 -26.91 7.55
C THR A 483 -5.83 -25.51 7.77
N ALA A 484 -4.87 -25.13 6.93
CA ALA A 484 -4.34 -23.78 6.87
C ALA A 484 -3.91 -23.40 5.46
N TYR A 485 -3.99 -22.11 5.15
CA TYR A 485 -3.52 -21.50 3.90
C TYR A 485 -2.35 -20.59 4.18
N VAL A 486 -1.37 -20.54 3.28
CA VAL A 486 -0.16 -19.72 3.42
C VAL A 486 0.13 -18.99 2.12
N ALA A 487 0.32 -17.67 2.18
CA ALA A 487 0.88 -16.90 1.08
C ALA A 487 2.38 -16.68 1.32
N MET A 488 3.20 -17.12 0.36
CA MET A 488 4.65 -17.00 0.40
C MET A 488 5.12 -15.92 -0.58
N TYR A 489 5.76 -14.88 -0.05
CA TYR A 489 6.18 -13.70 -0.80
C TYR A 489 7.68 -13.72 -1.05
N ARG A 490 8.08 -14.04 -2.29
CA ARG A 490 9.49 -14.15 -2.72
C ARG A 490 9.94 -13.01 -3.65
N TYR A 491 9.10 -11.99 -3.80
CA TYR A 491 9.36 -10.83 -4.66
C TYR A 491 10.71 -10.15 -4.37
N LEU A 492 11.07 -10.00 -3.08
CA LEU A 492 12.35 -9.39 -2.66
C LEU A 492 13.60 -10.24 -2.99
N LEU A 493 13.40 -11.46 -3.49
CA LEU A 493 14.45 -12.34 -4.01
C LEU A 493 14.45 -12.37 -5.56
N GLY A 494 13.61 -11.57 -6.20
CA GLY A 494 13.44 -11.56 -7.66
C GLY A 494 12.55 -12.69 -8.20
N ASP A 495 11.83 -13.42 -7.34
CA ASP A 495 10.87 -14.45 -7.73
C ASP A 495 9.43 -13.91 -7.59
N PHE A 496 8.80 -13.68 -8.74
CA PHE A 496 7.48 -13.04 -8.83
C PHE A 496 6.32 -14.04 -8.79
N SER A 497 6.61 -15.33 -8.57
CA SER A 497 5.60 -16.38 -8.62
C SER A 497 4.53 -16.23 -7.53
N PRO A 498 3.25 -16.52 -7.83
CA PRO A 498 2.10 -16.21 -6.98
C PRO A 498 1.85 -17.25 -5.87
N TYR A 499 2.84 -17.62 -5.05
CA TYR A 499 2.72 -18.80 -4.17
C TYR A 499 1.64 -18.72 -3.09
N ILE A 500 0.61 -19.57 -3.21
CA ILE A 500 -0.36 -19.90 -2.17
C ILE A 500 -0.32 -21.41 -1.95
N PHE A 501 -0.18 -21.83 -0.69
CA PHE A 501 -0.19 -23.24 -0.31
C PHE A 501 -1.35 -23.53 0.64
N ARG A 502 -1.91 -24.74 0.53
CA ARG A 502 -2.88 -25.31 1.49
C ARG A 502 -2.31 -26.56 2.13
N THR A 503 -2.53 -26.72 3.42
CA THR A 503 -2.45 -28.01 4.12
C THR A 503 -3.81 -28.35 4.68
N ASP A 504 -4.12 -29.64 4.81
CA ASP A 504 -5.33 -30.17 5.46
C ASP A 504 -4.99 -31.05 6.69
N ASP A 505 -3.70 -31.16 7.05
CA ASP A 505 -3.18 -32.14 8.01
C ASP A 505 -2.14 -31.58 8.98
N TYR A 506 -2.30 -30.31 9.39
CA TYR A 506 -1.36 -29.60 10.27
C TYR A 506 0.03 -29.41 9.65
N GLY A 507 0.13 -29.37 8.32
CA GLY A 507 1.35 -29.07 7.59
C GLY A 507 2.26 -30.26 7.32
N GLU A 508 1.76 -31.50 7.49
CA GLU A 508 2.51 -32.70 7.06
C GLU A 508 2.61 -32.76 5.53
N THR A 509 1.54 -32.36 4.83
CA THR A 509 1.48 -32.25 3.38
C THR A 509 0.94 -30.89 2.93
N TRP A 510 1.38 -30.47 1.75
CA TRP A 510 1.02 -29.19 1.15
C TRP A 510 0.62 -29.35 -0.31
N THR A 511 -0.38 -28.57 -0.72
CA THR A 511 -0.82 -28.41 -2.11
C THR A 511 -0.58 -26.96 -2.52
N CYS A 512 0.15 -26.72 -3.60
CA CYS A 512 0.22 -25.38 -4.20
C CYS A 512 -1.10 -25.08 -4.93
N LEU A 513 -1.75 -23.98 -4.57
CA LEU A 513 -3.03 -23.54 -5.14
C LEU A 513 -2.85 -22.58 -6.33
N THR A 514 -1.60 -22.29 -6.71
CA THR A 514 -1.27 -21.29 -7.72
C THR A 514 -0.10 -21.77 -8.57
N ASP A 515 -0.42 -22.20 -9.79
CA ASP A 515 0.55 -22.70 -10.76
C ASP A 515 0.92 -21.65 -11.83
N GLY A 516 0.41 -20.43 -11.69
CA GLY A 516 0.54 -19.34 -12.65
C GLY A 516 -0.38 -19.48 -13.89
N LYS A 517 -1.28 -20.47 -13.90
CA LYS A 517 -2.14 -20.83 -15.04
C LYS A 517 -3.61 -21.02 -14.66
N ASN A 518 -3.92 -21.26 -13.39
CA ASN A 518 -5.27 -21.50 -12.89
C ASN A 518 -6.06 -20.22 -12.55
N GLY A 519 -5.59 -19.04 -12.97
CA GLY A 519 -6.32 -17.78 -12.89
C GLY A 519 -5.51 -16.59 -12.40
N ILE A 520 -4.54 -16.84 -11.51
CA ILE A 520 -3.52 -15.85 -11.10
C ILE A 520 -2.29 -16.06 -11.98
N ALA A 521 -1.80 -15.00 -12.61
CA ALA A 521 -0.66 -15.08 -13.51
C ALA A 521 0.66 -15.35 -12.77
N LYS A 522 1.65 -15.93 -13.47
CA LYS A 522 2.95 -16.31 -12.89
C LYS A 522 3.75 -15.12 -12.36
N ASP A 523 3.48 -13.91 -12.82
CA ASP A 523 4.18 -12.68 -12.44
C ASP A 523 3.37 -11.82 -11.45
N GLU A 524 2.44 -12.40 -10.70
CA GLU A 524 1.60 -11.70 -9.72
C GLU A 524 1.82 -12.19 -8.28
N PRO A 525 2.87 -11.72 -7.58
CA PRO A 525 3.19 -12.15 -6.23
C PRO A 525 1.99 -12.03 -5.29
N THR A 526 1.66 -13.10 -4.59
CA THR A 526 0.55 -13.14 -3.64
C THR A 526 1.00 -12.67 -2.26
N ARG A 527 0.22 -11.77 -1.66
CA ARG A 527 0.47 -11.22 -0.32
C ARG A 527 -0.41 -11.85 0.76
N VAL A 528 -1.66 -12.14 0.45
CA VAL A 528 -2.65 -12.58 1.45
C VAL A 528 -3.64 -13.56 0.84
N VAL A 529 -4.06 -14.55 1.64
CA VAL A 529 -5.15 -15.48 1.33
C VAL A 529 -6.06 -15.61 2.54
N ARG A 530 -7.38 -15.56 2.33
CA ARG A 530 -8.40 -15.74 3.38
C ARG A 530 -9.45 -16.74 2.95
N GLU A 531 -9.85 -17.62 3.85
CA GLU A 531 -11.05 -18.45 3.67
C GLU A 531 -12.26 -17.73 4.26
N ASP A 532 -13.36 -17.72 3.51
CA ASP A 532 -14.61 -17.11 3.93
C ASP A 532 -15.20 -17.89 5.12
N PRO A 533 -15.51 -17.25 6.27
CA PRO A 533 -16.03 -17.93 7.46
C PRO A 533 -17.48 -18.42 7.30
N ASP A 534 -18.25 -17.91 6.34
CA ASP A 534 -19.64 -18.29 6.10
C ASP A 534 -19.77 -19.36 4.99
N ARG A 535 -18.73 -19.54 4.15
CA ARG A 535 -18.73 -20.52 3.07
C ARG A 535 -17.38 -21.23 2.92
N ALA A 536 -17.30 -22.47 3.38
CA ALA A 536 -16.13 -23.33 3.19
C ALA A 536 -15.72 -23.43 1.70
N GLY A 537 -14.42 -23.31 1.43
CA GLY A 537 -13.85 -23.37 0.08
C GLY A 537 -14.05 -22.12 -0.79
N LEU A 538 -14.73 -21.07 -0.28
CA LEU A 538 -14.68 -19.74 -0.89
C LEU A 538 -13.43 -19.02 -0.37
N LEU A 539 -12.49 -18.70 -1.25
CA LEU A 539 -11.22 -18.06 -0.91
C LEU A 539 -11.09 -16.69 -1.60
N TYR A 540 -10.45 -15.76 -0.90
CA TYR A 540 -10.03 -14.47 -1.44
C TYR A 540 -8.51 -14.36 -1.39
N ALA A 541 -7.90 -13.82 -2.44
CA ALA A 541 -6.47 -13.59 -2.51
C ALA A 541 -6.15 -12.14 -2.92
N GLY A 542 -5.19 -11.53 -2.22
CA GLY A 542 -4.62 -10.24 -2.54
C GLY A 542 -3.18 -10.41 -3.04
N THR A 543 -2.82 -9.64 -4.06
CA THR A 543 -1.50 -9.68 -4.73
C THR A 543 -0.84 -8.31 -4.70
N GLU A 544 0.38 -8.23 -5.26
CA GLU A 544 1.07 -6.97 -5.55
C GLU A 544 0.25 -6.05 -6.47
N PHE A 545 -0.66 -6.60 -7.27
CA PHE A 545 -1.31 -5.87 -8.37
C PHE A 545 -2.85 -5.89 -8.32
N GLY A 546 -3.47 -6.60 -7.39
CA GLY A 546 -4.92 -6.69 -7.34
C GLY A 546 -5.49 -7.87 -6.55
N MET A 547 -6.77 -8.14 -6.77
CA MET A 547 -7.56 -9.11 -6.00
C MET A 547 -8.16 -10.23 -6.86
N TYR A 548 -8.25 -11.42 -6.26
CA TYR A 548 -8.79 -12.64 -6.84
C TYR A 548 -9.76 -13.37 -5.90
N VAL A 549 -10.66 -14.16 -6.48
CA VAL A 549 -11.60 -15.04 -5.76
C VAL A 549 -11.56 -16.46 -6.33
N SER A 550 -11.72 -17.46 -5.47
CA SER A 550 -11.89 -18.87 -5.83
C SER A 550 -13.13 -19.44 -5.15
N PHE A 551 -13.95 -20.17 -5.90
CA PHE A 551 -15.18 -20.81 -5.41
C PHE A 551 -15.04 -22.32 -5.19
N ASP A 552 -13.85 -22.87 -5.46
CA ASP A 552 -13.54 -24.30 -5.48
C ASP A 552 -12.26 -24.60 -4.68
N ASN A 553 -12.07 -23.88 -3.58
CA ASN A 553 -10.99 -24.07 -2.62
C ASN A 553 -9.58 -23.95 -3.22
N GLY A 554 -9.41 -22.96 -4.10
CA GLY A 554 -8.15 -22.63 -4.78
C GLY A 554 -7.86 -23.47 -6.03
N GLY A 555 -8.82 -24.28 -6.51
CA GLY A 555 -8.67 -25.01 -7.76
C GLY A 555 -8.57 -24.08 -8.97
N ARG A 556 -9.46 -23.09 -9.01
CA ARG A 556 -9.50 -22.01 -10.02
C ARG A 556 -9.70 -20.66 -9.35
N TRP A 557 -8.92 -19.69 -9.82
CA TRP A 557 -9.01 -18.29 -9.44
C TRP A 557 -9.64 -17.47 -10.56
N GLN A 558 -10.33 -16.40 -10.16
CA GLN A 558 -10.93 -15.41 -11.06
C GLN A 558 -10.55 -14.03 -10.55
N SER A 559 -10.27 -13.09 -11.45
CA SER A 559 -10.07 -11.69 -11.05
C SER A 559 -11.32 -11.20 -10.34
N PHE A 560 -11.11 -10.56 -9.19
CA PHE A 560 -12.15 -9.94 -8.37
C PHE A 560 -11.84 -8.47 -8.12
N GLN A 561 -11.32 -7.80 -9.17
CA GLN A 561 -10.84 -6.43 -9.09
C GLN A 561 -11.96 -5.39 -9.00
N LEU A 562 -13.10 -5.61 -9.68
CA LEU A 562 -14.22 -4.67 -9.76
C LEU A 562 -13.74 -3.22 -10.07
N ASN A 563 -13.98 -2.27 -9.16
CA ASN A 563 -13.51 -0.89 -9.24
C ASN A 563 -12.33 -0.57 -8.30
N LEU A 564 -11.74 -1.57 -7.64
CA LEU A 564 -10.51 -1.42 -6.87
C LEU A 564 -9.38 -0.99 -7.83
N PRO A 565 -8.58 0.04 -7.50
CA PRO A 565 -7.41 0.39 -8.31
C PRO A 565 -6.36 -0.73 -8.31
N VAL A 566 -5.57 -0.81 -9.38
CA VAL A 566 -4.38 -1.69 -9.43
C VAL A 566 -3.38 -1.16 -8.41
N THR A 567 -3.23 -1.89 -7.30
CA THR A 567 -2.47 -1.48 -6.13
C THR A 567 -2.16 -2.72 -5.30
N PRO A 568 -1.09 -2.73 -4.48
CA PRO A 568 -0.85 -3.84 -3.59
C PRO A 568 -1.97 -3.98 -2.57
N VAL A 569 -2.55 -5.17 -2.47
CA VAL A 569 -3.51 -5.56 -1.43
C VAL A 569 -2.72 -6.21 -0.30
N THR A 570 -2.53 -5.47 0.80
CA THR A 570 -1.61 -5.87 1.88
C THR A 570 -2.23 -6.86 2.85
N ASP A 571 -3.54 -6.73 3.13
CA ASP A 571 -4.28 -7.64 3.99
C ASP A 571 -5.78 -7.64 3.65
N ILE A 572 -6.47 -8.69 4.08
CA ILE A 572 -7.90 -8.93 3.88
C ILE A 572 -8.50 -9.39 5.21
N LYS A 573 -9.67 -8.86 5.58
CA LYS A 573 -10.55 -9.40 6.61
C LYS A 573 -11.95 -9.64 6.05
N VAL A 574 -12.48 -10.83 6.29
CA VAL A 574 -13.88 -11.16 6.03
C VAL A 574 -14.61 -11.07 7.36
N SER A 575 -15.47 -10.07 7.51
CA SER A 575 -16.22 -9.85 8.75
C SER A 575 -17.53 -9.15 8.44
N HIS A 576 -18.56 -9.37 9.24
CA HIS A 576 -19.87 -8.71 9.08
C HIS A 576 -20.51 -8.90 7.68
N LYS A 577 -20.14 -9.98 6.98
CA LYS A 577 -20.47 -10.24 5.57
C LYS A 577 -19.96 -9.17 4.61
N ASP A 578 -18.91 -8.45 4.99
CA ASP A 578 -18.18 -7.51 4.15
C ASP A 578 -16.75 -8.04 3.93
N LEU A 579 -16.12 -7.57 2.85
CA LEU A 579 -14.71 -7.82 2.58
C LEU A 579 -13.93 -6.51 2.78
N VAL A 580 -13.12 -6.46 3.83
CA VAL A 580 -12.35 -5.28 4.23
C VAL A 580 -10.89 -5.47 3.83
N LEU A 581 -10.33 -4.49 3.12
CA LEU A 581 -8.99 -4.54 2.55
C LEU A 581 -8.14 -3.39 3.11
N SER A 582 -6.87 -3.66 3.39
CA SER A 582 -5.83 -2.63 3.40
C SER A 582 -5.09 -2.63 2.07
N THR A 583 -4.69 -1.43 1.63
CA THR A 583 -3.92 -1.25 0.39
C THR A 583 -2.72 -0.34 0.63
N GLN A 584 -1.69 -0.46 -0.21
CA GLN A 584 -0.62 0.54 -0.28
C GLN A 584 -0.93 1.57 -1.36
N GLY A 585 -1.37 2.77 -0.94
CA GLY A 585 -1.57 3.93 -1.80
C GLY A 585 -3.03 4.24 -2.13
N ARG A 586 -3.99 3.48 -1.57
CA ARG A 586 -5.44 3.66 -1.78
C ARG A 586 -6.28 3.45 -0.51
N SER A 587 -5.70 3.59 0.68
CA SER A 587 -6.41 3.53 1.97
C SER A 587 -7.10 2.17 2.23
N PHE A 588 -8.11 2.15 3.12
CA PHE A 588 -9.01 1.01 3.29
C PHE A 588 -10.05 0.92 2.18
N TRP A 589 -10.43 -0.30 1.80
CA TRP A 589 -11.55 -0.57 0.91
C TRP A 589 -12.51 -1.57 1.55
N ILE A 590 -13.82 -1.34 1.41
CA ILE A 590 -14.85 -2.26 1.86
C ILE A 590 -15.72 -2.62 0.66
N LEU A 591 -15.73 -3.88 0.28
CA LEU A 591 -16.80 -4.42 -0.55
C LEU A 591 -17.94 -4.82 0.37
N ASP A 592 -18.99 -4.01 0.37
CA ASP A 592 -20.16 -4.24 1.21
C ASP A 592 -21.02 -5.40 0.69
N ASN A 593 -21.41 -6.27 1.62
CA ASN A 593 -22.38 -7.34 1.43
C ASN A 593 -21.96 -8.44 0.43
N LEU A 594 -21.21 -9.41 0.93
CA LEU A 594 -20.81 -10.68 0.30
C LEU A 594 -21.95 -11.71 0.19
N THR A 595 -23.12 -11.44 0.77
CA THR A 595 -24.26 -12.36 0.80
C THR A 595 -24.66 -12.92 -0.58
N PRO A 596 -24.55 -12.16 -1.71
CA PRO A 596 -24.75 -12.74 -3.04
C PRO A 596 -23.70 -13.80 -3.38
N LEU A 597 -22.42 -13.56 -3.09
CA LEU A 597 -21.33 -14.53 -3.33
C LEU A 597 -21.54 -15.83 -2.55
N HIS A 598 -22.02 -15.75 -1.31
CA HIS A 598 -22.33 -16.94 -0.51
C HIS A 598 -23.43 -17.80 -1.14
N GLN A 599 -24.35 -17.18 -1.87
CA GLN A 599 -25.50 -17.84 -2.51
C GLN A 599 -25.22 -18.26 -3.97
N LEU A 600 -24.12 -17.84 -4.58
CA LEU A 600 -23.73 -18.25 -5.94
C LEU A 600 -23.49 -19.76 -5.98
N ASN A 601 -24.45 -20.48 -6.57
CA ASN A 601 -24.46 -21.93 -6.78
C ASN A 601 -25.05 -22.25 -8.16
N GLU A 602 -25.09 -23.54 -8.53
CA GLU A 602 -25.62 -23.99 -9.83
C GLU A 602 -27.06 -23.52 -10.09
N LYS A 603 -27.90 -23.37 -9.05
CA LYS A 603 -29.28 -22.87 -9.21
C LYS A 603 -29.32 -21.39 -9.55
N ALA A 604 -28.45 -20.57 -8.94
CA ALA A 604 -28.32 -19.16 -9.29
C ALA A 604 -27.82 -18.96 -10.73
N ALA A 605 -26.94 -19.86 -11.20
CA ALA A 605 -26.37 -19.80 -12.55
C ALA A 605 -27.31 -20.32 -13.67
N ALA A 606 -28.32 -21.13 -13.34
CA ALA A 606 -29.16 -21.82 -14.34
C ALA A 606 -30.50 -21.12 -14.67
N GLY A 607 -30.96 -20.18 -13.84
CA GLY A 607 -32.26 -19.52 -14.02
C GLY A 607 -32.20 -18.25 -14.90
N PRO A 608 -33.31 -17.86 -15.56
CA PRO A 608 -33.38 -16.59 -16.30
C PRO A 608 -33.28 -15.36 -15.38
N ALA A 609 -33.66 -15.52 -14.11
CA ALA A 609 -33.53 -14.53 -13.06
C ALA A 609 -33.29 -15.23 -11.71
N PHE A 610 -32.57 -14.56 -10.80
CA PHE A 610 -32.35 -15.03 -9.43
C PHE A 610 -32.43 -13.86 -8.46
N LEU A 611 -33.29 -13.97 -7.44
CA LEU A 611 -33.37 -13.00 -6.35
C LEU A 611 -32.58 -13.53 -5.16
N PHE A 612 -31.54 -12.81 -4.75
CA PHE A 612 -30.72 -13.21 -3.61
C PHE A 612 -31.46 -12.89 -2.31
N ALA A 613 -31.38 -13.79 -1.32
CA ALA A 613 -31.84 -13.47 0.02
C ALA A 613 -30.99 -12.29 0.53
N PRO A 614 -31.61 -11.14 0.87
CA PRO A 614 -30.86 -9.98 1.34
C PRO A 614 -30.29 -10.26 2.73
N ARG A 615 -29.17 -9.62 3.07
CA ARG A 615 -28.71 -9.58 4.47
C ARG A 615 -29.71 -8.82 5.33
N GLU A 616 -29.63 -9.02 6.64
CA GLU A 616 -30.40 -8.20 7.58
C GLU A 616 -30.07 -6.71 7.38
N ALA A 617 -31.11 -5.89 7.23
CA ALA A 617 -30.98 -4.47 6.97
C ALA A 617 -31.26 -3.69 8.26
N VAL A 618 -30.28 -2.89 8.70
CA VAL A 618 -30.44 -2.00 9.84
C VAL A 618 -30.91 -0.63 9.35
N ARG A 619 -31.98 -0.12 9.96
CA ARG A 619 -32.50 1.22 9.65
C ARG A 619 -31.66 2.28 10.39
N GLY A 620 -30.64 2.81 9.72
CA GLY A 620 -29.81 3.92 10.21
C GLY A 620 -30.23 5.29 9.66
N VAL A 621 -29.82 6.35 10.34
CA VAL A 621 -29.85 7.72 9.82
C VAL A 621 -28.42 8.13 9.49
N TRP A 622 -28.03 8.01 8.22
CA TRP A 622 -26.71 8.49 7.77
C TRP A 622 -26.73 10.01 7.65
N ARG A 623 -25.95 10.70 8.49
CA ARG A 623 -25.66 12.11 8.31
C ARG A 623 -24.45 12.24 7.39
N ASN A 624 -24.66 12.42 6.10
CA ASN A 624 -23.56 12.75 5.19
C ASN A 624 -23.25 14.25 5.31
N GLY A 625 -22.19 14.55 6.06
CA GLY A 625 -21.59 15.88 6.15
C GLY A 625 -22.31 16.85 7.09
N ILE A 626 -21.56 17.87 7.51
CA ILE A 626 -22.08 19.00 8.30
C ILE A 626 -22.89 19.92 7.37
N PRO A 627 -24.13 20.30 7.73
CA PRO A 627 -24.89 21.30 6.98
C PRO A 627 -24.06 22.59 6.80
N GLY A 628 -23.76 22.97 5.54
CA GLY A 628 -23.07 24.22 5.22
C GLY A 628 -21.63 24.09 4.70
N LEU A 629 -21.04 22.88 4.68
CA LEU A 629 -19.72 22.67 4.04
C LEU A 629 -19.84 22.32 2.54
N PRO A 630 -18.90 22.75 1.68
CA PRO A 630 -18.92 22.43 0.26
C PRO A 630 -18.85 20.93 0.00
N ARG A 631 -19.76 20.40 -0.84
CA ARG A 631 -19.85 18.97 -1.25
C ARG A 631 -18.64 18.45 -2.06
N ASN A 632 -17.63 19.27 -2.32
CA ASN A 632 -16.48 18.95 -3.16
C ASN A 632 -15.20 18.63 -2.36
N MET A 633 -15.30 18.45 -1.03
CA MET A 633 -14.18 17.93 -0.24
C MET A 633 -14.06 16.42 -0.47
N PRO A 634 -12.84 15.87 -0.62
CA PRO A 634 -12.64 14.44 -0.61
C PRO A 634 -13.04 13.89 0.76
N SER A 635 -14.12 13.12 0.81
CA SER A 635 -14.61 12.41 2.00
C SER A 635 -14.77 10.92 1.69
N PRO A 636 -14.75 10.05 2.70
CA PRO A 636 -15.02 8.63 2.52
C PRO A 636 -16.33 8.38 1.77
N GLN A 637 -16.32 7.39 0.88
CA GLN A 637 -17.49 7.01 0.11
C GLN A 637 -18.25 5.93 0.85
N TYR A 638 -19.45 6.26 1.34
CA TYR A 638 -20.30 5.34 2.08
C TYR A 638 -21.48 4.81 1.24
N PRO A 639 -21.96 3.59 1.53
CA PRO A 639 -23.14 3.05 0.88
C PRO A 639 -24.42 3.83 1.24
N VAL A 640 -25.42 3.77 0.36
CA VAL A 640 -26.74 4.40 0.56
C VAL A 640 -27.49 3.67 1.70
N PRO A 641 -28.24 4.36 2.59
CA PRO A 641 -29.01 3.70 3.63
C PRO A 641 -30.14 2.88 3.04
N GLY A 642 -30.32 1.65 3.54
CA GLY A 642 -31.48 0.83 3.23
C GLY A 642 -31.18 -0.66 3.18
N ALA A 643 -32.22 -1.44 2.87
CA ALA A 643 -32.06 -2.85 2.53
C ALA A 643 -31.47 -2.98 1.13
N MET A 644 -30.27 -3.54 1.04
CA MET A 644 -29.65 -3.95 -0.23
C MET A 644 -30.31 -5.23 -0.70
N ILE A 645 -30.97 -5.17 -1.84
CA ILE A 645 -31.66 -6.28 -2.48
C ILE A 645 -30.96 -6.54 -3.81
N ASP A 646 -30.21 -7.63 -3.86
CA ASP A 646 -29.46 -8.03 -5.03
C ASP A 646 -30.27 -9.01 -5.88
N TYR A 647 -30.20 -8.89 -7.20
CA TYR A 647 -30.79 -9.83 -8.15
C TYR A 647 -29.95 -9.97 -9.41
N TYR A 648 -30.05 -11.13 -10.04
CA TYR A 648 -29.38 -11.47 -11.30
C TYR A 648 -30.43 -11.65 -12.40
N LEU A 649 -30.11 -11.19 -13.60
CA LEU A 649 -30.86 -11.45 -14.83
C LEU A 649 -29.90 -12.02 -15.87
N ALA A 650 -30.20 -13.20 -16.43
CA ALA A 650 -29.33 -13.82 -17.42
C ALA A 650 -29.23 -12.98 -18.71
N GLU A 651 -30.34 -12.38 -19.09
CA GLU A 651 -30.48 -11.44 -20.21
C GLU A 651 -31.53 -10.38 -19.86
N ALA A 652 -31.58 -9.30 -20.63
CA ALA A 652 -32.57 -8.25 -20.40
C ALA A 652 -34.00 -8.75 -20.76
N PRO A 653 -34.93 -8.88 -19.79
CA PRO A 653 -36.27 -9.36 -20.09
C PRO A 653 -37.04 -8.36 -20.97
N ALA A 654 -37.79 -8.91 -21.94
CA ALA A 654 -38.68 -8.12 -22.80
C ALA A 654 -39.78 -7.41 -21.99
N GLY A 655 -40.34 -8.11 -21.00
CA GLY A 655 -41.39 -7.61 -20.11
C GLY A 655 -40.92 -6.66 -19.02
N GLU A 656 -41.89 -6.21 -18.22
CA GLU A 656 -41.66 -5.53 -16.94
C GLU A 656 -41.20 -6.55 -15.89
N ILE A 657 -40.18 -6.19 -15.11
CA ILE A 657 -39.87 -6.85 -13.84
C ILE A 657 -40.42 -6.07 -12.65
N THR A 658 -40.80 -6.80 -11.61
CA THR A 658 -41.32 -6.25 -10.35
C THR A 658 -40.62 -6.87 -9.14
N LEU A 659 -40.42 -6.07 -8.10
CA LEU A 659 -39.89 -6.48 -6.81
C LEU A 659 -40.95 -6.18 -5.74
N GLU A 660 -41.39 -7.20 -5.02
CA GLU A 660 -42.39 -7.07 -3.96
C GLU A 660 -41.75 -7.33 -2.59
N ILE A 661 -42.01 -6.43 -1.65
CA ILE A 661 -41.64 -6.58 -0.26
C ILE A 661 -42.88 -7.01 0.52
N LEU A 662 -42.75 -8.10 1.25
CA LEU A 662 -43.82 -8.70 2.02
C LEU A 662 -43.59 -8.50 3.52
N ASP A 663 -44.67 -8.34 4.29
CA ASP A 663 -44.63 -8.46 5.75
C ASP A 663 -44.59 -9.94 6.20
N ARG A 664 -44.53 -10.16 7.52
CA ARG A 664 -44.50 -11.51 8.11
C ARG A 664 -45.75 -12.34 7.78
N GLY A 665 -46.87 -11.71 7.45
CA GLY A 665 -48.12 -12.36 7.05
C GLY A 665 -48.23 -12.61 5.54
N GLY A 666 -47.21 -12.27 4.76
CA GLY A 666 -47.20 -12.41 3.30
C GLY A 666 -47.92 -11.28 2.55
N LYS A 667 -48.31 -10.20 3.24
CA LYS A 667 -48.96 -9.05 2.59
C LYS A 667 -47.90 -8.15 1.97
N VAL A 668 -48.11 -7.74 0.72
CA VAL A 668 -47.27 -6.74 0.04
C VAL A 668 -47.34 -5.41 0.78
N VAL A 669 -46.20 -4.93 1.28
CA VAL A 669 -46.05 -3.60 1.89
C VAL A 669 -45.45 -2.59 0.93
N ARG A 670 -44.64 -3.06 -0.03
CA ARG A 670 -44.09 -2.25 -1.13
C ARG A 670 -43.94 -3.05 -2.41
N ARG A 671 -44.09 -2.36 -3.54
CA ARG A 671 -43.84 -2.90 -4.87
C ARG A 671 -43.04 -1.90 -5.69
N PHE A 672 -42.01 -2.39 -6.37
CA PHE A 672 -41.18 -1.63 -7.30
C PHE A 672 -41.26 -2.23 -8.69
N SER A 673 -41.04 -1.41 -9.72
CA SER A 673 -41.19 -1.79 -11.12
C SER A 673 -40.08 -1.19 -11.98
N SER A 674 -39.66 -1.94 -12.99
CA SER A 674 -38.79 -1.43 -14.07
C SER A 674 -39.48 -0.47 -15.05
N ALA A 675 -40.81 -0.42 -15.04
CA ALA A 675 -41.63 0.51 -15.82
C ALA A 675 -41.96 1.81 -15.08
N ALA A 676 -41.58 1.93 -13.79
CA ALA A 676 -41.77 3.15 -13.02
C ALA A 676 -40.96 4.32 -13.62
N ALA A 677 -41.48 5.54 -13.45
CA ALA A 677 -40.71 6.74 -13.78
C ALA A 677 -39.43 6.77 -12.94
N ASP A 678 -38.31 7.05 -13.59
CA ASP A 678 -37.04 7.17 -12.90
C ASP A 678 -37.04 8.46 -12.08
N HIS A 679 -37.16 8.33 -10.76
CA HIS A 679 -37.05 9.44 -9.82
C HIS A 679 -35.72 9.40 -9.08
N ALA A 680 -34.69 8.75 -9.64
CA ALA A 680 -33.33 8.84 -9.14
C ALA A 680 -32.94 10.32 -8.94
N GLY A 681 -32.87 10.76 -7.69
CA GLY A 681 -32.38 12.09 -7.34
C GLY A 681 -33.39 13.24 -7.31
N ARG A 682 -34.71 13.01 -7.25
CA ARG A 682 -35.58 14.08 -6.71
C ARG A 682 -35.37 14.16 -5.20
N GLU A 683 -34.55 15.12 -4.77
CA GLU A 683 -34.73 15.71 -3.43
C GLU A 683 -36.24 15.94 -3.28
N SER A 684 -36.84 15.48 -2.18
CA SER A 684 -38.23 15.83 -1.90
C SER A 684 -38.28 17.35 -1.70
N GLU A 685 -38.52 18.10 -2.77
CA GLU A 685 -39.11 19.43 -2.67
C GLU A 685 -40.51 19.21 -2.10
N GLN A 686 -40.60 19.19 -0.76
CA GLN A 686 -41.82 19.69 -0.15
C GLN A 686 -41.99 21.13 -0.65
N PRO A 687 -43.18 21.54 -1.14
CA PRO A 687 -43.41 22.92 -1.48
C PRO A 687 -43.13 23.76 -0.24
N ALA A 688 -42.31 24.80 -0.41
CA ALA A 688 -42.04 25.80 0.61
C ALA A 688 -43.38 26.38 1.11
N GLY A 689 -43.80 25.90 2.27
CA GLY A 689 -45.13 26.20 2.80
C GLY A 689 -45.37 25.50 4.12
N GLU A 690 -44.41 25.65 5.05
CA GLU A 690 -44.59 25.74 6.51
C GLU A 690 -43.18 25.67 7.13
N GLU A 691 -42.79 26.74 7.81
CA GLU A 691 -41.53 26.85 8.54
C GLU A 691 -41.51 25.86 9.71
N GLU A 692 -40.92 24.68 9.52
CA GLU A 692 -40.36 23.89 10.62
C GLU A 692 -38.83 24.02 10.61
N GLU A 693 -38.30 24.63 11.66
CA GLU A 693 -36.88 24.61 12.00
C GLU A 693 -36.33 23.16 11.98
N GLY A 694 -35.32 22.88 11.15
CA GLY A 694 -34.50 21.67 11.27
C GLY A 694 -34.78 20.51 10.29
N GLY A 695 -35.31 20.76 9.09
CA GLY A 695 -35.62 19.70 8.11
C GLY A 695 -34.42 18.86 7.64
N PHE A 696 -34.37 17.59 8.09
CA PHE A 696 -33.43 16.55 7.66
C PHE A 696 -33.63 16.16 6.18
N ARG A 697 -32.63 16.39 5.33
CA ARG A 697 -32.66 15.95 3.92
C ARG A 697 -32.13 14.52 3.79
N PHE A 698 -33.02 13.59 3.44
CA PHE A 698 -32.66 12.19 3.16
C PHE A 698 -32.52 11.97 1.65
N ARG A 699 -31.43 11.33 1.21
CA ARG A 699 -31.29 10.86 -0.17
C ARG A 699 -32.22 9.65 -0.35
N GLY A 700 -33.28 9.79 -1.14
CA GLY A 700 -34.14 8.66 -1.51
C GLY A 700 -33.36 7.66 -2.37
N GLY A 701 -33.56 6.37 -2.11
CA GLY A 701 -33.05 5.29 -2.97
C GLY A 701 -33.70 5.29 -4.36
N PRO A 702 -33.19 4.49 -5.31
CA PRO A 702 -33.81 4.35 -6.63
C PRO A 702 -35.27 3.90 -6.50
N THR A 703 -36.15 4.43 -7.34
CA THR A 703 -37.58 4.04 -7.38
C THR A 703 -37.89 3.05 -8.50
N ARG A 704 -36.91 2.80 -9.38
CA ARG A 704 -37.02 1.99 -10.59
C ARG A 704 -36.01 0.85 -10.56
N LEU A 705 -36.43 -0.33 -11.04
CA LEU A 705 -35.56 -1.50 -11.19
C LEU A 705 -34.81 -1.45 -12.53
N ASP A 706 -33.51 -1.73 -12.51
CA ASP A 706 -32.73 -2.00 -13.73
C ASP A 706 -33.07 -3.39 -14.26
N LYS A 707 -33.25 -3.50 -15.57
CA LYS A 707 -33.60 -4.75 -16.25
C LYS A 707 -32.61 -5.15 -17.35
N THR A 708 -31.40 -4.59 -17.33
CA THR A 708 -30.33 -5.06 -18.22
C THR A 708 -29.84 -6.45 -17.78
N GLY A 709 -29.14 -7.18 -18.64
CA GLY A 709 -28.55 -8.48 -18.26
C GLY A 709 -27.39 -8.28 -17.29
N GLY A 710 -27.25 -9.15 -16.28
CA GLY A 710 -26.20 -9.11 -15.27
C GLY A 710 -26.69 -9.01 -13.83
N MET A 711 -25.77 -8.67 -12.94
CA MET A 711 -26.03 -8.46 -11.51
C MET A 711 -26.51 -7.04 -11.24
N HIS A 712 -27.51 -6.91 -10.37
CA HIS A 712 -28.14 -5.64 -9.99
C HIS A 712 -28.26 -5.54 -8.48
N ARG A 713 -28.09 -4.32 -7.95
CA ARG A 713 -28.37 -3.97 -6.55
C ARG A 713 -29.45 -2.88 -6.49
N PHE A 714 -30.53 -3.16 -5.78
CA PHE A 714 -31.59 -2.21 -5.47
C PHE A 714 -31.61 -1.90 -3.97
N THR A 715 -31.54 -0.63 -3.59
CA THR A 715 -31.56 -0.23 -2.18
C THR A 715 -32.93 0.33 -1.79
N TRP A 716 -33.70 -0.45 -1.02
CA TRP A 716 -34.97 0.01 -0.46
C TRP A 716 -34.73 0.80 0.84
N ASP A 717 -35.21 2.03 0.90
CA ASP A 717 -35.09 2.96 2.05
C ASP A 717 -35.85 2.54 3.33
N LEU A 718 -36.44 1.34 3.34
CA LEU A 718 -37.23 0.76 4.43
C LEU A 718 -38.50 1.54 4.77
N ARG A 719 -38.92 2.49 3.90
CA ARG A 719 -40.15 3.25 4.08
C ARG A 719 -41.30 2.62 3.30
N TYR A 720 -42.47 2.61 3.93
CA TYR A 720 -43.73 2.25 3.29
C TYR A 720 -44.86 3.05 3.93
N ASP A 721 -45.97 3.17 3.20
CA ASP A 721 -47.09 3.99 3.64
C ASP A 721 -47.66 3.42 4.94
N GLY A 722 -47.62 4.23 6.01
CA GLY A 722 -48.21 3.87 7.28
C GLY A 722 -49.75 3.87 7.20
N PRO A 723 -50.43 3.30 8.21
CA PRO A 723 -51.89 3.22 8.25
C PRO A 723 -52.60 4.60 8.19
N TRP A 724 -51.89 5.69 8.45
CA TRP A 724 -52.36 7.08 8.35
C TRP A 724 -52.45 7.64 6.91
N LEU A 725 -51.86 6.97 5.92
CA LEU A 725 -51.92 7.37 4.49
C LEU A 725 -53.08 6.70 3.73
N ASN A 726 -54.00 6.02 4.42
CA ASN A 726 -55.25 5.56 3.82
C ASN A 726 -56.03 6.79 3.32
N LYS A 727 -56.03 7.01 2.00
CA LYS A 727 -56.74 8.09 1.26
C LYS A 727 -58.28 7.99 1.32
N ASN A 728 -58.83 7.54 2.44
CA ASN A 728 -60.26 7.52 2.76
C ASN A 728 -60.59 8.40 3.99
N ARG A 729 -59.87 9.51 4.17
CA ARG A 729 -60.33 10.65 4.97
C ARG A 729 -60.31 11.91 4.13
#